data_AF-A0A2J0YTT3-F1
#
_entry.id   AF-A0A2J0YTT3-F1
#
_cell.length_a   1.000
_cell.length_b   1.000
_cell.length_c   1.000
_cell.angle_alpha   90.00
_cell.angle_beta   90.00
_cell.angle_gamma   90.00
#
_symmetry.space_group_name_H-M   'P 1'
#
loop_
_entity.id
_entity.type
_entity.pdbx_description
1 polymer ?
#
loop_
_entity_poly.entity_id
_entity_poly.type
_entity_poly.pdbx_seq_one_letter_code
_entity_poly.pdbx_strand_id
1 'polypeptide(L)'
;MAVAVEHVQAGIKVAELYSLIDNEGISLANRYVDYEGPWAMETLGGAGGQTICGATQTATHGGDVVLAPIADAIVAVHLIGANGRHYWIEKTGEPWDWLFNNHDLEEFYPKIRIMRNNDMLRAVQVAAGRFGIIHSMVLKLVRQYSLFEDRTASTWSAVQGWLNNPGVVGASRFTQIVVNPIGRHGDIMEHSAWVSRRWRLPLSAAGNPPAGRAERSGANAAREVPFDPNDPDARDSFLNRLCEGAGILEILIDKISAPIEGARDKALITAGLAQASIAAAGLIGLPPPPFLVYIRDTALGVAIAAQATLALLAVVRGFAPGTVHVNEALGDISNFLAEVDQLWILRLLSDMLMGSDQKPRAMTAISYAVMDIHNYRDWVCSKNGDSIEVFFSAWSLDAINFLNLLFARVRQLEAGMLPETNGERMAFPGYVAIRFTGKTGALIGMQRWNSTVSIEIASINACKGTAPLLARVHQDALEAIGAGVPLARIHWGQKNTVPMRHVEAAYDAWVPGGDLALWRQQLSLLTRNGRDSVFSTAFTRQAGLEVVQPLVGSFAASPDTVCAHSTVDVSWEAENNPKGTVARLQLKGVTPVTAEVTIASVGLKGAMQVPIPPGQHELALVVEYGLNGRTLSDRRALRVRGVTTGDLVTFVLEATCGSFSSVNRWWVDINMGGLSYSPDIQVEALKVISSTGGSWRLRRSGKPDMVLTSATSPLPVADRPPLHNSSWRFLSEATGCTGPVPTLTFQFTVSC
;
A
#
# COMPACT_ATOMS: atom_id res chain seq x y z
N MET A 1 32.89 -2.77 -1.91
CA MET A 1 32.34 -4.14 -1.73
C MET A 1 31.55 -4.47 -2.99
N ALA A 2 31.89 -5.55 -3.70
CA ALA A 2 31.10 -6.00 -4.84
C ALA A 2 29.70 -6.39 -4.36
N VAL A 3 28.66 -5.89 -5.04
CA VAL A 3 27.28 -6.27 -4.75
C VAL A 3 26.87 -7.36 -5.74
N ALA A 4 26.43 -8.51 -5.21
CA ALA A 4 25.89 -9.58 -6.02
C ALA A 4 24.42 -9.31 -6.32
N VAL A 5 24.03 -9.54 -7.57
CA VAL A 5 22.65 -9.43 -8.03
C VAL A 5 22.30 -10.62 -8.91
N GLU A 6 21.04 -10.99 -8.95
CA GLU A 6 20.51 -12.03 -9.84
C GLU A 6 19.30 -11.50 -10.62
N HIS A 7 19.28 -11.73 -11.93
CA HIS A 7 18.16 -11.39 -12.81
C HIS A 7 17.27 -12.62 -13.00
N VAL A 8 16.02 -12.54 -12.54
CA VAL A 8 15.07 -13.65 -12.62
C VAL A 8 13.74 -13.24 -13.24
N GLN A 9 13.07 -14.21 -13.87
CA GLN A 9 11.69 -14.05 -14.28
C GLN A 9 10.79 -13.92 -13.05
N ALA A 10 9.81 -13.03 -13.12
CA ALA A 10 8.92 -12.68 -12.00
C ALA A 10 8.10 -13.86 -11.44
N GLY A 11 7.90 -14.90 -12.26
CA GLY A 11 7.12 -16.09 -11.93
C GLY A 11 7.87 -17.18 -11.16
N ILE A 12 9.19 -17.08 -10.99
CA ILE A 12 9.95 -18.08 -10.21
C ILE A 12 9.43 -18.12 -8.77
N LYS A 13 9.27 -19.32 -8.20
CA LYS A 13 8.94 -19.43 -6.77
C LYS A 13 10.15 -19.03 -5.93
N VAL A 14 9.89 -18.48 -4.75
CA VAL A 14 10.96 -18.12 -3.80
C VAL A 14 11.83 -19.33 -3.45
N ALA A 15 11.26 -20.53 -3.36
CA ALA A 15 12.00 -21.77 -3.12
C ALA A 15 12.89 -22.22 -4.27
N GLU A 16 12.38 -22.09 -5.49
CA GLU A 16 13.16 -22.32 -6.71
C GLU A 16 14.30 -21.29 -6.80
N LEU A 17 14.04 -20.03 -6.44
CA LEU A 17 15.03 -18.95 -6.43
C LEU A 17 16.16 -19.21 -5.42
N TYR A 18 15.85 -19.52 -4.15
CA TYR A 18 16.92 -19.78 -3.18
C TYR A 18 17.72 -21.03 -3.54
N SER A 19 17.10 -22.03 -4.18
CA SER A 19 17.80 -23.21 -4.68
C SER A 19 18.72 -22.88 -5.85
N LEU A 20 18.31 -21.94 -6.70
CA LEU A 20 19.08 -21.48 -7.86
C LEU A 20 20.37 -20.78 -7.40
N ILE A 21 20.25 -19.79 -6.52
CA ILE A 21 21.36 -18.92 -6.10
C ILE A 21 22.30 -19.58 -5.07
N ASP A 22 21.84 -20.61 -4.34
CA ASP A 22 22.70 -21.42 -3.46
C ASP A 22 23.60 -22.37 -4.26
N ASN A 23 23.28 -22.63 -5.53
CA ASN A 23 24.11 -23.48 -6.37
C ASN A 23 25.37 -22.71 -6.83
N GLU A 24 26.53 -23.37 -6.77
CA GLU A 24 27.83 -22.77 -7.10
C GLU A 24 27.97 -22.38 -8.58
N GLY A 25 27.06 -22.86 -9.45
CA GLY A 25 27.20 -22.84 -10.91
C GLY A 25 26.61 -21.66 -11.70
N ILE A 26 26.06 -20.61 -11.07
CA ILE A 26 25.29 -19.55 -11.79
C ILE A 26 25.96 -18.18 -11.64
N SER A 27 27.27 -18.14 -11.81
CA SER A 27 28.06 -16.97 -11.47
C SER A 27 28.95 -16.51 -12.62
N LEU A 28 29.18 -15.20 -12.70
CA LEU A 28 30.33 -14.61 -13.40
C LEU A 28 31.68 -15.07 -12.82
N ALA A 29 31.71 -16.06 -11.92
CA ALA A 29 32.87 -16.69 -11.28
C ALA A 29 33.99 -17.04 -12.28
N ASN A 30 33.61 -17.52 -13.47
CA ASN A 30 34.56 -17.82 -14.54
C ASN A 30 35.36 -16.58 -15.01
N ARG A 31 34.86 -15.38 -14.74
CA ARG A 31 35.47 -14.09 -15.06
C ARG A 31 35.93 -13.31 -13.81
N TYR A 32 35.27 -13.51 -12.66
CA TYR A 32 35.54 -12.81 -11.41
C TYR A 32 35.33 -13.73 -10.20
N VAL A 33 36.42 -14.16 -9.55
CA VAL A 33 36.39 -15.07 -8.39
C VAL A 33 35.55 -14.55 -7.22
N ASP A 34 35.45 -13.23 -7.04
CA ASP A 34 34.63 -12.60 -5.99
C ASP A 34 33.12 -12.85 -6.17
N TYR A 35 32.69 -13.34 -7.34
CA TYR A 35 31.32 -13.74 -7.63
C TYR A 35 31.06 -15.25 -7.43
N GLU A 36 32.11 -16.06 -7.18
CA GLU A 36 31.96 -17.49 -6.89
C GLU A 36 30.95 -17.67 -5.74
N GLY A 37 29.93 -18.53 -5.93
CA GLY A 37 28.87 -18.75 -4.94
C GLY A 37 29.38 -19.45 -3.67
N PRO A 38 28.49 -19.91 -2.78
CA PRO A 38 27.03 -19.84 -2.84
C PRO A 38 26.45 -18.50 -2.33
N TRP A 39 25.26 -18.15 -2.85
CA TRP A 39 24.53 -16.92 -2.51
C TRP A 39 23.20 -17.21 -1.80
N ALA A 40 22.61 -16.17 -1.20
CA ALA A 40 21.35 -16.25 -0.49
C ALA A 40 20.54 -14.95 -0.59
N MET A 41 19.23 -15.09 -0.40
CA MET A 41 18.38 -13.96 -0.03
C MET A 41 18.68 -13.54 1.40
N GLU A 42 18.69 -12.22 1.64
CA GLU A 42 18.98 -11.67 2.97
C GLU A 42 17.83 -11.90 3.97
N THR A 43 16.59 -11.96 3.51
CA THR A 43 15.41 -12.31 4.30
C THR A 43 14.37 -12.97 3.39
N LEU A 44 13.44 -13.72 3.97
CA LEU A 44 12.35 -14.40 3.28
C LEU A 44 11.07 -14.30 4.13
N GLY A 45 9.92 -14.48 3.48
CA GLY A 45 8.69 -14.84 4.18
C GLY A 45 8.72 -16.28 4.70
N GLY A 46 7.71 -16.68 5.47
CA GLY A 46 7.63 -18.04 6.05
C GLY A 46 7.30 -19.16 5.06
N ALA A 47 7.03 -18.83 3.78
CA ALA A 47 6.71 -19.79 2.73
C ALA A 47 7.37 -19.40 1.38
N GLY A 48 8.34 -20.18 0.94
CA GLY A 48 8.96 -20.17 -0.38
C GLY A 48 8.08 -20.57 -1.58
N GLY A 49 6.87 -21.10 -1.39
CA GLY A 49 5.98 -21.54 -2.49
C GLY A 49 5.35 -20.41 -3.32
N GLN A 50 5.40 -19.17 -2.83
CA GLN A 50 4.92 -17.99 -3.54
C GLN A 50 5.87 -17.63 -4.69
N THR A 51 5.33 -17.06 -5.78
CA THR A 51 6.20 -16.43 -6.78
C THR A 51 6.89 -15.21 -6.16
N ILE A 52 8.13 -14.93 -6.57
CA ILE A 52 8.87 -13.78 -6.05
C ILE A 52 8.14 -12.45 -6.32
N CYS A 53 7.48 -12.33 -7.48
CA CYS A 53 6.67 -11.17 -7.79
C CYS A 53 5.43 -11.06 -6.89
N GLY A 54 4.72 -12.17 -6.64
CA GLY A 54 3.57 -12.16 -5.73
C GLY A 54 3.95 -11.72 -4.31
N ALA A 55 5.07 -12.26 -3.80
CA ALA A 55 5.59 -11.93 -2.48
C ALA A 55 6.01 -10.45 -2.39
N THR A 56 6.78 -9.96 -3.34
CA THR A 56 7.28 -8.57 -3.33
C THR A 56 6.16 -7.54 -3.55
N GLN A 57 5.19 -7.81 -4.43
CA GLN A 57 4.08 -6.89 -4.75
C GLN A 57 3.12 -6.63 -3.58
N THR A 58 3.19 -7.45 -2.54
CA THR A 58 2.40 -7.32 -1.30
C THR A 58 3.27 -7.07 -0.07
N ALA A 59 4.56 -6.76 -0.26
CA ALA A 59 5.54 -6.50 0.78
C ALA A 59 5.72 -7.66 1.78
N THR A 60 5.68 -8.91 1.30
CA THR A 60 5.97 -10.09 2.14
C THR A 60 7.26 -9.91 2.92
N HIS A 61 7.23 -10.32 4.18
CA HIS A 61 8.32 -10.14 5.12
C HIS A 61 8.48 -11.36 6.03
N GLY A 62 9.64 -11.44 6.67
CA GLY A 62 9.89 -12.35 7.77
C GLY A 62 9.67 -11.68 9.12
N GLY A 63 10.50 -12.06 10.09
CA GLY A 63 10.57 -11.49 11.44
C GLY A 63 11.99 -10.99 11.78
N ASP A 64 12.81 -10.69 10.76
CA ASP A 64 14.13 -10.12 10.93
C ASP A 64 14.01 -8.67 11.41
N VAL A 65 14.39 -8.42 12.66
CA VAL A 65 14.07 -7.21 13.43
C VAL A 65 14.52 -5.91 12.75
N VAL A 66 15.65 -5.95 12.05
CA VAL A 66 16.31 -4.77 11.45
C VAL A 66 16.33 -4.81 9.92
N LEU A 67 15.87 -5.89 9.30
CA LEU A 67 15.90 -6.03 7.84
C LEU A 67 14.55 -5.64 7.23
N ALA A 68 14.62 -4.92 6.12
CA ALA A 68 13.47 -4.55 5.32
C ALA A 68 12.81 -5.81 4.69
N PRO A 69 11.53 -5.75 4.25
CA PRO A 69 10.85 -6.86 3.57
C PRO A 69 11.55 -7.30 2.28
N ILE A 70 11.13 -8.44 1.72
CA ILE A 70 11.76 -9.03 0.52
C ILE A 70 11.71 -8.10 -0.71
N ALA A 71 10.73 -7.18 -0.76
CA ALA A 71 10.60 -6.19 -1.83
C ALA A 71 11.79 -5.23 -1.93
N ASP A 72 12.50 -4.97 -0.83
CA ASP A 72 13.68 -4.10 -0.80
C ASP A 72 14.92 -4.73 -1.44
N ALA A 73 14.89 -6.04 -1.73
CA ALA A 73 15.92 -6.70 -2.52
C ALA A 73 15.87 -6.28 -4.01
N ILE A 74 14.73 -5.77 -4.49
CA ILE A 74 14.59 -5.36 -5.90
C ILE A 74 15.43 -4.12 -6.17
N VAL A 75 16.34 -4.23 -7.14
CA VAL A 75 17.18 -3.13 -7.63
C VAL A 75 16.89 -2.73 -9.07
N ALA A 76 16.20 -3.58 -9.83
CA ALA A 76 15.62 -3.22 -11.13
C ALA A 76 14.41 -4.10 -11.47
N VAL A 77 13.52 -3.60 -12.32
CA VAL A 77 12.36 -4.34 -12.86
C VAL A 77 12.17 -4.09 -14.34
N HIS A 78 11.78 -5.15 -15.06
CA HIS A 78 11.17 -5.06 -16.38
C HIS A 78 9.66 -5.07 -16.24
N LEU A 79 9.03 -3.92 -16.43
CA LEU A 79 7.60 -3.73 -16.28
C LEU A 79 6.91 -3.63 -17.64
N ILE A 80 5.79 -4.33 -17.80
CA ILE A 80 4.89 -4.24 -18.96
C ILE A 80 3.63 -3.49 -18.51
N GLY A 81 3.51 -2.24 -18.95
CA GLY A 81 2.36 -1.38 -18.70
C GLY A 81 1.26 -1.51 -19.75
N ALA A 82 0.26 -0.62 -19.68
CA ALA A 82 -0.88 -0.64 -20.58
C ALA A 82 -0.47 -0.51 -22.06
N ASN A 83 -1.22 -1.21 -22.93
CA ASN A 83 -0.97 -1.31 -24.37
C ASN A 83 0.38 -1.98 -24.72
N GLY A 84 0.90 -2.83 -23.84
CA GLY A 84 2.17 -3.56 -24.08
C GLY A 84 3.39 -2.65 -24.05
N ARG A 85 3.34 -1.52 -23.35
CA ARG A 85 4.51 -0.62 -23.22
C ARG A 85 5.51 -1.19 -22.23
N HIS A 86 6.74 -1.42 -22.68
CA HIS A 86 7.83 -1.96 -21.86
C HIS A 86 8.63 -0.84 -21.20
N TYR A 87 8.92 -1.02 -19.91
CA TYR A 87 9.73 -0.12 -19.10
C TYR A 87 10.83 -0.93 -18.40
N TRP A 88 12.06 -0.44 -18.48
CA TRP A 88 13.15 -0.89 -17.62
C TRP A 88 13.32 0.16 -16.51
N ILE A 89 13.09 -0.21 -15.26
CA ILE A 89 13.17 0.71 -14.12
C ILE A 89 14.29 0.22 -13.23
N GLU A 90 15.32 1.03 -13.00
CA GLU A 90 16.48 0.62 -12.20
C GLU A 90 16.87 1.65 -11.14
N LYS A 91 17.50 1.14 -10.09
CA LYS A 91 18.04 1.92 -8.98
C LYS A 91 19.22 2.76 -9.46
N THR A 92 19.39 3.93 -8.86
CA THR A 92 20.51 4.84 -9.16
C THR A 92 21.25 5.28 -7.90
N GLY A 93 22.51 5.68 -8.07
CA GLY A 93 23.40 6.11 -7.01
C GLY A 93 24.23 4.95 -6.45
N GLU A 94 25.43 5.26 -5.99
CA GLU A 94 26.41 4.30 -5.44
C GLU A 94 25.77 3.25 -4.49
N PRO A 95 26.03 1.94 -4.69
CA PRO A 95 26.90 1.31 -5.69
C PRO A 95 26.19 0.93 -7.02
N TRP A 96 25.07 1.55 -7.37
CA TRP A 96 24.14 1.13 -8.43
C TRP A 96 24.22 1.96 -9.72
N ASP A 97 25.36 2.59 -10.01
CA ASP A 97 25.49 3.42 -11.19
C ASP A 97 25.56 2.56 -12.47
N TRP A 98 24.48 2.59 -13.24
CA TRP A 98 24.29 1.92 -14.54
C TRP A 98 24.40 0.39 -14.48
N LEU A 99 23.45 -0.23 -13.76
CA LEU A 99 23.29 -1.69 -13.66
C LEU A 99 23.31 -2.39 -15.03
N PHE A 100 22.74 -1.78 -16.07
CA PHE A 100 22.68 -2.31 -17.42
C PHE A 100 23.07 -1.29 -18.49
N ASN A 101 23.61 -1.80 -19.59
CA ASN A 101 23.89 -1.01 -20.79
C ASN A 101 22.58 -0.73 -21.57
N ASN A 102 22.37 0.53 -21.96
CA ASN A 102 21.18 0.94 -22.69
C ASN A 102 21.06 0.27 -24.07
N HIS A 103 22.17 0.18 -24.80
CA HIS A 103 22.20 -0.39 -26.14
C HIS A 103 21.79 -1.86 -26.10
N ASP A 104 22.37 -2.64 -25.19
CA ASP A 104 22.07 -4.06 -25.04
C ASP A 104 20.60 -4.27 -24.66
N LEU A 105 20.06 -3.47 -23.73
CA LEU A 105 18.64 -3.54 -23.36
C LEU A 105 17.71 -3.23 -24.55
N GLU A 106 18.02 -2.21 -25.36
CA GLU A 106 17.22 -1.84 -26.53
C GLU A 106 17.32 -2.89 -27.66
N GLU A 107 18.46 -3.55 -27.80
CA GLU A 107 18.67 -4.66 -28.74
C GLU A 107 17.78 -5.87 -28.39
N PHE A 108 17.74 -6.26 -27.11
CA PHE A 108 16.90 -7.36 -26.65
C PHE A 108 15.41 -6.99 -26.57
N TYR A 109 15.09 -5.75 -26.19
CA TYR A 109 13.72 -5.26 -26.02
C TYR A 109 13.49 -3.97 -26.81
N PRO A 110 13.16 -4.06 -28.12
CA PRO A 110 12.95 -2.89 -28.95
C PRO A 110 11.89 -1.94 -28.37
N LYS A 111 12.21 -0.64 -28.36
CA LYS A 111 11.34 0.44 -27.82
C LYS A 111 11.11 0.39 -26.30
N ILE A 112 11.91 -0.37 -25.54
CA ILE A 112 11.87 -0.32 -24.08
C ILE A 112 12.20 1.10 -23.60
N ARG A 113 11.46 1.58 -22.61
CA ARG A 113 11.72 2.88 -21.98
C ARG A 113 12.55 2.68 -20.73
N ILE A 114 13.78 3.18 -20.74
CA ILE A 114 14.69 3.10 -19.60
C ILE A 114 14.41 4.25 -18.63
N MET A 115 14.17 3.92 -17.37
CA MET A 115 13.82 4.84 -16.28
C MET A 115 14.78 4.65 -15.11
N ARG A 116 15.72 5.58 -15.00
CA ARG A 116 16.66 5.71 -13.88
C ARG A 116 16.09 6.63 -12.82
N ASN A 117 15.06 6.17 -12.13
CA ASN A 117 14.28 6.98 -11.19
C ASN A 117 13.95 6.16 -9.94
N ASN A 118 14.58 6.52 -8.81
CA ASN A 118 14.40 5.84 -7.54
C ASN A 118 12.97 5.97 -6.99
N ASP A 119 12.23 7.05 -7.29
CA ASP A 119 10.82 7.17 -6.87
C ASP A 119 9.94 6.21 -7.65
N MET A 120 10.17 6.08 -8.96
CA MET A 120 9.50 5.08 -9.78
C MET A 120 9.80 3.67 -9.28
N LEU A 121 11.08 3.35 -8.99
CA LEU A 121 11.45 2.04 -8.45
C LEU A 121 10.76 1.75 -7.11
N ARG A 122 10.80 2.70 -6.17
CA ARG A 122 10.13 2.56 -4.87
C ARG A 122 8.61 2.44 -4.98
N ALA A 123 8.00 3.02 -6.02
CA ALA A 123 6.58 2.86 -6.30
C ALA A 123 6.24 1.46 -6.84
N VAL A 124 7.10 0.86 -7.67
CA VAL A 124 6.85 -0.46 -8.28
C VAL A 124 7.29 -1.65 -7.41
N GLN A 125 8.19 -1.44 -6.44
CA GLN A 125 8.61 -2.46 -5.47
C GLN A 125 7.40 -3.10 -4.76
N VAL A 126 6.44 -2.26 -4.35
CA VAL A 126 5.14 -2.67 -3.81
C VAL A 126 4.07 -1.86 -4.53
N ALA A 127 3.34 -2.49 -5.46
CA ALA A 127 2.37 -1.79 -6.30
C ALA A 127 0.96 -2.41 -6.27
N ALA A 128 0.73 -3.50 -5.52
CA ALA A 128 -0.53 -4.24 -5.51
C ALA A 128 -1.07 -4.53 -6.93
N GLY A 129 -0.15 -4.79 -7.88
CA GLY A 129 -0.46 -5.06 -9.28
C GLY A 129 -0.94 -3.87 -10.12
N ARG A 130 -1.01 -2.65 -9.58
CA ARG A 130 -1.65 -1.50 -10.27
C ARG A 130 -0.83 -0.92 -11.43
N PHE A 131 0.49 -1.04 -11.39
CA PHE A 131 1.40 -0.42 -12.36
C PHE A 131 1.50 -1.22 -13.67
N GLY A 132 1.26 -2.52 -13.62
CA GLY A 132 1.40 -3.42 -14.76
C GLY A 132 1.86 -4.82 -14.36
N ILE A 133 2.33 -5.57 -15.35
CA ILE A 133 2.89 -6.91 -15.14
C ILE A 133 4.41 -6.76 -15.04
N ILE A 134 4.99 -7.12 -13.89
CA ILE A 134 6.45 -7.26 -13.80
C ILE A 134 6.81 -8.57 -14.50
N HIS A 135 7.57 -8.49 -15.59
CA HIS A 135 8.01 -9.63 -16.38
C HIS A 135 9.26 -10.27 -15.77
N SER A 136 10.22 -9.45 -15.35
CA SER A 136 11.45 -9.90 -14.68
C SER A 136 11.94 -8.85 -13.68
N MET A 137 12.78 -9.27 -12.75
CA MET A 137 13.32 -8.43 -11.67
C MET A 137 14.76 -8.80 -11.38
N VAL A 138 15.53 -7.80 -10.94
CA VAL A 138 16.92 -7.95 -10.51
C VAL A 138 16.96 -7.79 -8.99
N LEU A 139 17.48 -8.80 -8.31
CA LEU A 139 17.45 -8.91 -6.86
C LEU A 139 18.86 -8.85 -6.29
N LYS A 140 19.06 -8.02 -5.26
CA LYS A 140 20.29 -7.99 -4.46
C LYS A 140 20.40 -9.27 -3.64
N LEU A 141 21.59 -9.87 -3.67
CA LEU A 141 21.94 -11.08 -2.91
C LEU A 141 22.97 -10.80 -1.82
N VAL A 142 23.10 -11.75 -0.89
CA VAL A 142 24.17 -11.79 0.11
C VAL A 142 24.91 -13.12 0.07
N ARG A 143 26.12 -13.17 0.64
CA ARG A 143 26.84 -14.44 0.85
C ARG A 143 25.99 -15.38 1.69
N GLN A 144 25.92 -16.65 1.27
CA GLN A 144 25.17 -17.69 1.97
C GLN A 144 25.63 -17.82 3.43
N TYR A 145 24.68 -18.17 4.30
CA TYR A 145 24.88 -18.25 5.74
C TYR A 145 23.97 -19.34 6.34
N SER A 146 24.17 -19.63 7.63
CA SER A 146 23.27 -20.48 8.40
C SER A 146 22.58 -19.68 9.49
N LEU A 147 21.49 -20.22 10.00
CA LEU A 147 20.75 -19.67 11.12
C LEU A 147 20.69 -20.69 12.25
N PHE A 148 20.92 -20.23 13.47
CA PHE A 148 20.53 -20.94 14.68
C PHE A 148 19.15 -20.41 15.13
N GLU A 149 18.16 -21.28 15.27
CA GLU A 149 16.85 -20.97 15.85
C GLU A 149 16.74 -21.59 17.24
N ASP A 150 16.28 -20.81 18.21
CA ASP A 150 15.86 -21.25 19.54
C ASP A 150 14.39 -20.88 19.75
N ARG A 151 13.57 -21.85 20.16
CA ARG A 151 12.15 -21.69 20.45
C ARG A 151 11.85 -22.19 21.85
N THR A 152 11.19 -21.35 22.63
CA THR A 152 10.79 -21.65 24.01
C THR A 152 9.32 -21.36 24.25
N ALA A 153 8.66 -22.15 25.10
CA ALA A 153 7.31 -21.87 25.58
C ALA A 153 7.31 -20.74 26.63
N SER A 154 6.22 -19.98 26.69
CA SER A 154 6.02 -18.80 27.55
C SER A 154 4.52 -18.56 27.80
N THR A 155 4.20 -17.45 28.47
CA THR A 155 2.85 -16.86 28.57
C THR A 155 2.79 -15.51 27.88
N TRP A 156 1.58 -15.06 27.54
CA TRP A 156 1.37 -13.70 27.06
C TRP A 156 1.77 -12.67 28.11
N SER A 157 1.41 -12.86 29.39
CA SER A 157 1.80 -11.95 30.47
C SER A 157 3.31 -11.72 30.55
N ALA A 158 4.12 -12.78 30.39
CA ALA A 158 5.58 -12.68 30.40
C ALA A 158 6.11 -11.99 29.13
N VAL A 159 5.56 -12.31 27.96
CA VAL A 159 5.95 -11.67 26.68
C VAL A 159 5.62 -10.18 26.69
N GLN A 160 4.42 -9.83 27.14
CA GLN A 160 3.94 -8.44 27.21
C GLN A 160 4.90 -7.54 28.00
N GLY A 161 5.55 -8.09 29.04
CA GLY A 161 6.50 -7.36 29.87
C GLY A 161 7.77 -6.88 29.15
N TRP A 162 8.09 -7.40 27.97
CA TRP A 162 9.28 -7.01 27.21
C TRP A 162 9.04 -6.76 25.71
N LEU A 163 7.82 -6.91 25.20
CA LEU A 163 7.53 -6.84 23.75
C LEU A 163 7.99 -5.53 23.09
N ASN A 164 7.89 -4.40 23.80
CA ASN A 164 8.32 -3.09 23.33
C ASN A 164 9.75 -2.71 23.76
N ASN A 165 10.51 -3.63 24.34
CA ASN A 165 11.89 -3.39 24.76
C ASN A 165 12.87 -3.70 23.61
N PRO A 166 13.49 -2.67 23.00
CA PRO A 166 14.39 -2.88 21.86
C PRO A 166 15.64 -3.69 22.23
N GLY A 167 16.11 -3.61 23.48
CA GLY A 167 17.26 -4.39 23.95
C GLY A 167 16.98 -5.89 24.05
N VAL A 168 15.71 -6.28 24.25
CA VAL A 168 15.30 -7.69 24.31
C VAL A 168 14.94 -8.21 22.93
N VAL A 169 14.13 -7.46 22.17
CA VAL A 169 13.71 -7.86 20.81
C VAL A 169 14.87 -7.86 19.84
N GLY A 170 15.76 -6.86 19.92
CA GLY A 170 16.93 -6.69 19.06
C GLY A 170 18.16 -7.49 19.48
N ALA A 171 18.10 -8.27 20.57
CA ALA A 171 19.20 -9.16 20.98
C ALA A 171 19.40 -10.34 20.02
N SER A 172 18.41 -10.63 19.18
CA SER A 172 18.46 -11.61 18.10
C SER A 172 18.22 -10.94 16.76
N ARG A 173 18.69 -11.58 15.69
CA ARG A 173 18.44 -11.12 14.32
C ARG A 173 16.95 -11.17 13.99
N PHE A 174 16.29 -12.23 14.42
CA PHE A 174 14.88 -12.51 14.19
C PHE A 174 14.18 -12.75 15.52
N THR A 175 12.93 -12.28 15.63
CA THR A 175 12.05 -12.54 16.77
C THR A 175 10.62 -12.75 16.27
N GLN A 176 10.02 -13.88 16.61
CA GLN A 176 8.60 -14.17 16.40
C GLN A 176 7.97 -14.68 17.68
N ILE A 177 6.76 -14.23 17.98
CA ILE A 177 5.93 -14.75 19.05
C ILE A 177 4.65 -15.31 18.44
N VAL A 178 4.34 -16.57 18.73
CA VAL A 178 3.03 -17.16 18.41
C VAL A 178 2.24 -17.23 19.71
N VAL A 179 1.01 -16.74 19.71
CA VAL A 179 0.11 -16.72 20.88
C VAL A 179 -1.18 -17.43 20.54
N ASN A 180 -1.66 -18.25 21.47
CA ASN A 180 -3.01 -18.81 21.41
C ASN A 180 -4.03 -17.71 21.81
N PRO A 181 -4.87 -17.21 20.89
CA PRO A 181 -5.85 -16.17 21.19
C PRO A 181 -6.95 -16.64 22.13
N ILE A 182 -7.16 -17.96 22.22
CA ILE A 182 -8.06 -18.58 23.17
C ILE A 182 -7.35 -18.63 24.54
N GLY A 183 -8.03 -18.19 25.60
CA GLY A 183 -7.48 -18.24 26.96
C GLY A 183 -7.21 -19.68 27.42
N ARG A 184 -6.30 -19.87 28.37
CA ARG A 184 -5.91 -21.18 28.89
C ARG A 184 -7.05 -21.88 29.61
N HIS A 185 -6.98 -23.22 29.64
CA HIS A 185 -7.83 -23.99 30.55
C HIS A 185 -7.48 -23.66 32.02
N GLY A 186 -8.48 -23.26 32.80
CA GLY A 186 -8.32 -22.90 34.23
C GLY A 186 -7.99 -21.42 34.49
N ASP A 187 -7.44 -20.70 33.50
CA ASP A 187 -7.23 -19.26 33.56
C ASP A 187 -7.48 -18.62 32.18
N ILE A 188 -8.72 -18.18 31.96
CA ILE A 188 -9.16 -17.61 30.68
C ILE A 188 -8.57 -16.23 30.38
N MET A 189 -7.87 -15.62 31.34
CA MET A 189 -7.22 -14.32 31.17
C MET A 189 -5.76 -14.47 30.75
N GLU A 190 -5.16 -15.64 30.93
CA GLU A 190 -3.82 -15.96 30.49
C GLU A 190 -3.83 -16.71 29.16
N HIS A 191 -2.79 -16.50 28.36
CA HIS A 191 -2.65 -17.09 27.03
C HIS A 191 -1.30 -17.80 26.90
N SER A 192 -1.31 -18.98 26.26
CA SER A 192 -0.06 -19.67 25.90
C SER A 192 0.65 -18.92 24.78
N ALA A 193 1.98 -18.79 24.92
CA ALA A 193 2.81 -18.14 23.92
C ALA A 193 4.09 -18.95 23.66
N TRP A 194 4.66 -18.81 22.47
CA TRP A 194 5.92 -19.42 22.08
C TRP A 194 6.80 -18.40 21.38
N VAL A 195 8.04 -18.28 21.84
CA VAL A 195 8.99 -17.27 21.37
C VAL A 195 10.07 -17.98 20.58
N SER A 196 10.20 -17.62 19.30
CA SER A 196 11.27 -18.08 18.41
C SER A 196 12.25 -16.94 18.16
N ARG A 197 13.54 -17.21 18.36
CA ARG A 197 14.64 -16.27 18.09
C ARG A 197 15.65 -16.90 17.15
N ARG A 198 16.28 -16.08 16.31
CA ARG A 198 17.35 -16.56 15.42
C ARG A 198 18.60 -15.70 15.44
N TRP A 199 19.73 -16.35 15.22
CA TRP A 199 21.04 -15.71 15.08
C TRP A 199 21.73 -16.18 13.80
N ARG A 200 22.40 -15.24 13.12
CA ARG A 200 23.21 -15.54 11.93
C ARG A 200 24.52 -16.17 12.36
N LEU A 201 24.85 -17.30 11.73
CA LEU A 201 26.12 -18.00 11.89
C LEU A 201 26.82 -18.13 10.52
N PRO A 202 28.14 -18.39 10.50
CA PRO A 202 28.84 -18.79 9.27
C PRO A 202 28.23 -20.07 8.71
N LEU A 203 28.19 -20.22 7.37
CA LEU A 203 27.59 -21.40 6.72
C LEU A 203 28.13 -22.73 7.25
N SER A 204 29.42 -22.79 7.60
CA SER A 204 30.07 -23.98 8.17
C SER A 204 29.44 -24.47 9.48
N ALA A 205 28.73 -23.62 10.22
CA ALA A 205 28.03 -24.01 11.43
C ALA A 205 26.84 -24.96 11.17
N ALA A 206 26.34 -25.01 9.92
CA ALA A 206 25.33 -26.00 9.50
C ALA A 206 25.94 -27.34 9.06
N GLY A 207 27.27 -27.53 9.13
CA GLY A 207 27.95 -28.74 8.70
C GLY A 207 28.39 -28.73 7.22
N ASN A 208 28.97 -29.85 6.77
CA ASN A 208 29.42 -30.05 5.40
C ASN A 208 29.02 -31.46 4.90
N PRO A 209 28.04 -31.59 3.98
CA PRO A 209 27.25 -30.51 3.38
C PRO A 209 26.35 -29.81 4.43
N PRO A 210 25.98 -28.52 4.23
CA PRO A 210 25.11 -27.81 5.15
C PRO A 210 23.75 -28.49 5.34
N ALA A 211 23.35 -28.71 6.59
CA ALA A 211 22.05 -29.26 6.96
C ALA A 211 20.90 -28.45 6.34
N GLY A 212 19.93 -29.12 5.74
CA GLY A 212 18.77 -28.52 5.07
C GLY A 212 18.95 -28.29 3.57
N ARG A 213 20.18 -28.33 3.04
CA ARG A 213 20.44 -28.13 1.61
C ARG A 213 19.83 -29.24 0.77
N ALA A 214 20.10 -30.50 1.08
CA ALA A 214 19.57 -31.63 0.32
C ALA A 214 18.04 -31.71 0.40
N GLU A 215 17.47 -31.27 1.52
CA GLU A 215 16.05 -31.33 1.81
C GLU A 215 15.24 -30.24 1.11
N ARG A 216 15.85 -29.06 0.85
CA ARG A 216 15.13 -27.89 0.33
C ARG A 216 15.63 -27.36 -1.01
N SER A 217 16.73 -27.87 -1.55
CA SER A 217 17.24 -27.45 -2.87
C SER A 217 17.10 -28.54 -3.93
N GLY A 218 17.42 -28.19 -5.17
CA GLY A 218 17.41 -29.10 -6.31
C GLY A 218 16.01 -29.62 -6.62
N ALA A 219 15.88 -30.95 -6.75
CA ALA A 219 14.60 -31.59 -7.07
C ALA A 219 13.52 -31.43 -5.98
N ASN A 220 13.92 -31.05 -4.76
CA ASN A 220 13.02 -30.85 -3.62
C ASN A 220 12.52 -29.40 -3.49
N ALA A 221 13.07 -28.46 -4.28
CA ALA A 221 12.65 -27.06 -4.25
C ALA A 221 11.13 -26.92 -4.50
N ALA A 222 10.43 -26.19 -3.63
CA ALA A 222 8.99 -26.00 -3.60
C ALA A 222 8.16 -27.31 -3.45
N ARG A 223 8.75 -28.38 -2.92
CA ARG A 223 8.14 -29.70 -2.68
C ARG A 223 8.48 -30.26 -1.29
N GLU A 224 8.98 -29.40 -0.41
CA GLU A 224 9.60 -29.73 0.85
C GLU A 224 8.60 -30.15 1.93
N VAL A 225 9.11 -30.93 2.88
CA VAL A 225 8.47 -31.29 4.15
C VAL A 225 9.15 -30.56 5.29
N PRO A 226 8.54 -30.49 6.50
CA PRO A 226 9.20 -29.91 7.67
C PRO A 226 10.56 -30.57 7.91
N PHE A 227 11.54 -29.73 8.22
CA PHE A 227 12.92 -30.12 8.38
C PHE A 227 13.40 -29.66 9.75
N ASP A 228 13.87 -30.60 10.55
CA ASP A 228 14.64 -30.34 11.76
C ASP A 228 15.79 -31.35 11.83
N PRO A 229 17.06 -30.89 11.82
CA PRO A 229 18.19 -31.81 11.92
C PRO A 229 18.27 -32.51 13.28
N ASN A 230 17.65 -31.96 14.32
CA ASN A 230 17.69 -32.48 15.69
C ASN A 230 16.45 -33.30 16.06
N ASP A 231 15.48 -33.42 15.14
CA ASP A 231 14.28 -34.21 15.34
C ASP A 231 14.05 -35.13 14.13
N PRO A 232 14.45 -36.42 14.22
CA PRO A 232 14.29 -37.38 13.13
C PRO A 232 12.80 -37.63 12.80
N ASP A 233 11.89 -37.37 13.74
CA ASP A 233 10.45 -37.48 13.55
C ASP A 233 9.84 -36.16 13.02
N ALA A 234 10.62 -35.12 12.70
CA ALA A 234 10.07 -33.85 12.23
C ALA A 234 9.23 -33.99 10.96
N ARG A 235 9.61 -34.94 10.09
CA ARG A 235 8.81 -35.31 8.91
C ARG A 235 7.53 -36.03 9.31
N ASP A 236 7.64 -36.99 10.23
CA ASP A 236 6.54 -37.80 10.74
C ASP A 236 5.89 -37.22 12.00
N SER A 237 5.95 -35.90 12.17
CA SER A 237 5.48 -35.25 13.39
C SER A 237 3.98 -35.48 13.56
N PHE A 238 3.48 -35.40 14.80
CA PHE A 238 2.06 -35.57 15.11
C PHE A 238 1.18 -34.81 14.12
N LEU A 239 1.43 -33.50 13.93
CA LEU A 239 0.67 -32.66 13.00
C LEU A 239 0.84 -33.05 11.53
N ASN A 240 2.01 -33.47 11.07
CA ASN A 240 2.16 -33.92 9.67
C ASN A 240 1.39 -35.22 9.41
N ARG A 241 1.43 -36.19 10.34
CA ARG A 241 0.59 -37.41 10.25
C ARG A 241 -0.90 -37.06 10.28
N LEU A 242 -1.27 -36.05 11.06
CA LEU A 242 -2.63 -35.53 11.12
C LEU A 242 -3.10 -34.94 9.78
N CYS A 243 -2.20 -34.27 9.05
CA CYS A 243 -2.50 -33.66 7.75
C CYS A 243 -2.41 -34.62 6.56
N GLU A 244 -1.80 -35.80 6.75
CA GLU A 244 -1.62 -36.83 5.73
C GLU A 244 -2.58 -38.03 5.87
N GLY A 245 -3.40 -38.13 6.93
CA GLY A 245 -4.24 -39.31 7.21
C GLY A 245 -5.67 -39.03 7.73
N ALA A 246 -6.54 -40.05 7.65
CA ALA A 246 -7.88 -40.05 8.25
C ALA A 246 -7.83 -40.68 9.67
N GLY A 247 -8.44 -40.03 10.67
CA GLY A 247 -8.46 -40.53 12.08
C GLY A 247 -8.05 -39.52 13.17
N ILE A 248 -7.87 -38.24 12.82
CA ILE A 248 -7.36 -37.16 13.69
C ILE A 248 -8.11 -37.00 15.01
N LEU A 249 -9.43 -36.97 14.95
CA LEU A 249 -10.26 -36.65 16.09
C LEU A 249 -10.28 -37.81 17.10
N GLU A 250 -10.13 -39.02 16.60
CA GLU A 250 -10.04 -40.23 17.41
C GLU A 250 -8.79 -40.20 18.30
N ILE A 251 -7.62 -39.95 17.73
CA ILE A 251 -6.34 -39.88 18.48
C ILE A 251 -6.36 -38.73 19.49
N LEU A 252 -6.92 -37.59 19.11
CA LEU A 252 -6.98 -36.39 19.95
C LEU A 252 -7.96 -36.55 21.12
N ILE A 253 -9.15 -37.09 20.84
CA ILE A 253 -10.14 -37.42 21.87
C ILE A 253 -9.59 -38.47 22.82
N ASP A 254 -8.90 -39.50 22.33
CA ASP A 254 -8.32 -40.54 23.18
C ASP A 254 -7.26 -39.95 24.14
N LYS A 255 -6.42 -39.02 23.65
CA LYS A 255 -5.44 -38.29 24.50
C LYS A 255 -6.09 -37.43 25.58
N ILE A 256 -7.21 -36.77 25.28
CA ILE A 256 -7.96 -35.97 26.27
C ILE A 256 -8.76 -36.85 27.22
N SER A 257 -9.29 -37.97 26.73
CA SER A 257 -10.13 -38.89 27.49
C SER A 257 -9.32 -39.67 28.52
N ALA A 258 -8.09 -40.09 28.20
CA ALA A 258 -7.29 -40.94 29.08
C ALA A 258 -7.05 -40.37 30.52
N PRO A 259 -6.67 -39.09 30.71
CA PRO A 259 -6.60 -38.50 32.05
C PRO A 259 -7.95 -38.48 32.78
N ILE A 260 -9.04 -38.28 32.05
CA ILE A 260 -10.40 -38.17 32.58
C ILE A 260 -10.94 -39.55 32.98
N GLU A 261 -10.66 -40.59 32.18
CA GLU A 261 -10.90 -41.99 32.51
C GLU A 261 -10.14 -42.38 33.78
N GLY A 262 -8.86 -42.03 33.87
CA GLY A 262 -8.06 -42.28 35.07
C GLY A 262 -8.60 -41.56 36.31
N ALA A 263 -9.11 -40.34 36.17
CA ALA A 263 -9.75 -39.60 37.26
C ALA A 263 -11.09 -40.23 37.69
N ARG A 264 -11.94 -40.62 36.72
CA ARG A 264 -13.20 -41.33 36.96
C ARG A 264 -12.96 -42.63 37.71
N ASP A 265 -12.03 -43.45 37.23
CA ASP A 265 -11.80 -44.79 37.79
C ASP A 265 -11.25 -44.70 39.22
N LYS A 266 -10.33 -43.76 39.49
CA LYS A 266 -9.86 -43.46 40.85
C LYS A 266 -11.00 -42.99 41.77
N ALA A 267 -11.90 -42.15 41.27
CA ALA A 267 -13.04 -41.64 42.03
C ALA A 267 -14.05 -42.76 42.35
N LEU A 268 -14.35 -43.65 41.38
CA LEU A 268 -15.21 -44.82 41.59
C LEU A 268 -14.62 -45.79 42.63
N ILE A 269 -13.31 -46.06 42.57
CA ILE A 269 -12.61 -46.88 43.58
C ILE A 269 -12.73 -46.24 44.97
N THR A 270 -12.49 -44.92 45.06
CA THR A 270 -12.57 -44.18 46.33
C THR A 270 -13.98 -44.22 46.92
N ALA A 271 -15.01 -44.03 46.10
CA ALA A 271 -16.41 -44.13 46.51
C ALA A 271 -16.76 -45.56 46.98
N GLY A 272 -16.30 -46.58 46.25
CA GLY A 272 -16.52 -47.99 46.59
C GLY A 272 -15.90 -48.37 47.94
N LEU A 273 -14.66 -47.93 48.20
CA LEU A 273 -13.98 -48.14 49.47
C LEU A 273 -14.72 -47.45 50.64
N ALA A 274 -15.11 -46.18 50.46
CA ALA A 274 -15.87 -45.45 51.47
C ALA A 274 -17.23 -46.10 51.76
N GLN A 275 -17.94 -46.57 50.71
CA GLN A 275 -19.22 -47.28 50.85
C GLN A 275 -19.06 -48.64 51.56
N ALA A 276 -17.99 -49.39 51.28
CA ALA A 276 -17.70 -50.64 51.98
C ALA A 276 -17.44 -50.40 53.47
N SER A 277 -16.69 -49.36 53.82
CA SER A 277 -16.46 -48.96 55.22
C SER A 277 -17.74 -48.48 55.92
N ILE A 278 -18.61 -47.76 55.23
CA ILE A 278 -19.94 -47.38 55.72
C ILE A 278 -20.80 -48.62 56.00
N ALA A 279 -20.83 -49.57 55.06
CA ALA A 279 -21.58 -50.82 55.21
C ALA A 279 -21.05 -51.68 56.36
N ALA A 280 -19.72 -51.74 56.53
CA ALA A 280 -19.08 -52.43 57.65
C ALA A 280 -19.46 -51.81 59.01
N ALA A 281 -19.53 -50.47 59.11
CA ALA A 281 -20.02 -49.80 60.32
C ALA A 281 -21.50 -50.14 60.61
N GLY A 282 -22.33 -50.22 59.57
CA GLY A 282 -23.73 -50.63 59.70
C GLY A 282 -23.92 -52.08 60.18
N LEU A 283 -23.07 -53.01 59.73
CA LEU A 283 -23.09 -54.42 60.16
C LEU A 283 -22.78 -54.61 61.66
N ILE A 284 -22.08 -53.66 62.27
CA ILE A 284 -21.77 -53.65 63.70
C ILE A 284 -22.64 -52.66 64.51
N GLY A 285 -23.72 -52.15 63.91
CA GLY A 285 -24.71 -51.31 64.59
C GLY A 285 -24.26 -49.86 64.84
N LEU A 286 -23.19 -49.40 64.21
CA LEU A 286 -22.71 -48.01 64.32
C LEU A 286 -23.33 -47.14 63.22
N PRO A 287 -23.63 -45.86 63.51
CA PRO A 287 -24.06 -44.92 62.49
C PRO A 287 -22.95 -44.69 61.44
N PRO A 288 -23.31 -44.41 60.18
CA PRO A 288 -22.34 -44.18 59.11
C PRO A 288 -21.43 -43.00 59.47
N PRO A 289 -20.09 -43.17 59.47
CA PRO A 289 -19.17 -42.10 59.81
C PRO A 289 -19.36 -40.91 58.84
N PRO A 290 -19.68 -39.69 59.32
CA PRO A 290 -20.02 -38.55 58.45
C PRO A 290 -18.92 -38.21 57.44
N PHE A 291 -17.65 -38.37 57.82
CA PHE A 291 -16.52 -38.13 56.92
C PHE A 291 -16.46 -39.13 55.76
N LEU A 292 -16.84 -40.40 55.97
CA LEU A 292 -16.87 -41.40 54.91
C LEU A 292 -18.04 -41.18 53.95
N VAL A 293 -19.19 -40.72 54.48
CA VAL A 293 -20.35 -40.32 53.66
C VAL A 293 -19.96 -39.15 52.75
N TYR A 294 -19.31 -38.14 53.32
CA TYR A 294 -18.79 -36.99 52.57
C TYR A 294 -17.77 -37.39 51.50
N ILE A 295 -16.80 -38.26 51.82
CA ILE A 295 -15.81 -38.75 50.86
C ILE A 295 -16.50 -39.53 49.73
N ARG A 296 -17.44 -40.42 50.05
CA ARG A 296 -18.20 -41.20 49.06
C ARG A 296 -18.96 -40.27 48.10
N ASP A 297 -19.75 -39.34 48.64
CA ASP A 297 -20.62 -38.48 47.83
C ASP A 297 -19.80 -37.53 46.95
N THR A 298 -18.70 -37.00 47.48
CA THR A 298 -17.74 -36.19 46.70
C THR A 298 -17.09 -37.01 45.58
N ALA A 299 -16.63 -38.23 45.88
CA ALA A 299 -16.02 -39.11 44.88
C ALA A 299 -17.02 -39.57 43.81
N LEU A 300 -18.27 -39.87 44.17
CA LEU A 300 -19.35 -40.13 43.20
C LEU A 300 -19.64 -38.91 42.33
N GLY A 301 -19.66 -37.70 42.92
CA GLY A 301 -19.81 -36.46 42.16
C GLY A 301 -18.71 -36.26 41.12
N VAL A 302 -17.45 -36.53 41.49
CA VAL A 302 -16.31 -36.49 40.54
C VAL A 302 -16.45 -37.55 39.45
N ALA A 303 -16.85 -38.78 39.79
CA ALA A 303 -17.05 -39.84 38.81
C ALA A 303 -18.19 -39.52 37.81
N ILE A 304 -19.30 -38.96 38.30
CA ILE A 304 -20.43 -38.52 37.45
C ILE A 304 -19.99 -37.40 36.52
N ALA A 305 -19.29 -36.39 37.04
CA ALA A 305 -18.77 -35.29 36.23
C ALA A 305 -17.80 -35.79 35.15
N ALA A 306 -16.83 -36.64 35.52
CA ALA A 306 -15.89 -37.23 34.57
C ALA A 306 -16.60 -38.11 33.52
N GLN A 307 -17.61 -38.89 33.91
CA GLN A 307 -18.39 -39.70 32.97
C GLN A 307 -19.24 -38.84 32.02
N ALA A 308 -19.83 -37.74 32.50
CA ALA A 308 -20.55 -36.79 31.66
C ALA A 308 -19.61 -36.12 30.64
N THR A 309 -18.39 -35.77 31.06
CA THR A 309 -17.36 -35.26 30.16
C THR A 309 -16.93 -36.29 29.11
N LEU A 310 -16.70 -37.55 29.49
CA LEU A 310 -16.37 -38.62 28.54
C LEU A 310 -17.52 -38.89 27.56
N ALA A 311 -18.77 -38.82 28.02
CA ALA A 311 -19.94 -38.95 27.14
C ALA A 311 -20.00 -37.80 26.12
N LEU A 312 -19.70 -36.57 26.54
CA LEU A 312 -19.59 -35.42 25.64
C LEU A 312 -18.46 -35.60 24.62
N LEU A 313 -17.29 -36.06 25.05
CA LEU A 313 -16.17 -36.37 24.14
C LEU A 313 -16.53 -37.48 23.14
N ALA A 314 -17.30 -38.48 23.56
CA ALA A 314 -17.81 -39.52 22.66
C ALA A 314 -18.80 -38.96 21.61
N VAL A 315 -19.62 -37.97 21.97
CA VAL A 315 -20.47 -37.24 21.01
C VAL A 315 -19.62 -36.45 20.02
N VAL A 316 -18.58 -35.74 20.50
CA VAL A 316 -17.61 -35.03 19.64
C VAL A 316 -16.93 -36.00 18.67
N ARG A 317 -16.60 -37.24 19.10
CA ARG A 317 -16.07 -38.31 18.23
C ARG A 317 -17.00 -38.65 17.08
N GLY A 318 -18.32 -38.58 17.30
CA GLY A 318 -19.35 -38.81 16.27
C GLY A 318 -19.39 -37.74 15.17
N PHE A 319 -18.86 -36.54 15.44
CA PHE A 319 -18.70 -35.46 14.46
C PHE A 319 -17.42 -35.58 13.60
N ALA A 320 -16.68 -36.69 13.68
CA ALA A 320 -15.59 -37.01 12.75
C ALA A 320 -16.01 -38.05 11.70
N PRO A 321 -16.71 -37.69 10.61
CA PRO A 321 -16.92 -38.63 9.52
C PRO A 321 -15.58 -39.01 8.88
N GLY A 322 -15.47 -40.28 8.49
CA GLY A 322 -14.26 -40.92 7.97
C GLY A 322 -13.72 -40.44 6.61
N THR A 323 -14.05 -39.23 6.14
CA THR A 323 -13.53 -38.65 4.88
C THR A 323 -13.47 -37.11 4.84
N VAL A 324 -13.58 -36.41 5.98
CA VAL A 324 -13.62 -34.92 6.01
C VAL A 324 -12.21 -34.34 6.14
N HIS A 325 -11.91 -33.23 5.45
CA HIS A 325 -10.65 -32.50 5.61
C HIS A 325 -10.51 -32.01 7.06
N VAL A 326 -9.31 -32.12 7.66
CA VAL A 326 -9.01 -31.74 9.05
C VAL A 326 -9.60 -30.38 9.47
N ASN A 327 -9.56 -29.42 8.55
CA ASN A 327 -9.99 -28.05 8.79
C ASN A 327 -11.50 -27.91 8.95
N GLU A 328 -12.26 -28.70 8.19
CA GLU A 328 -13.72 -28.74 8.28
C GLU A 328 -14.12 -29.39 9.60
N ALA A 329 -13.48 -30.51 9.97
CA ALA A 329 -13.71 -31.17 11.26
C ALA A 329 -13.40 -30.26 12.46
N LEU A 330 -12.25 -29.57 12.47
CA LEU A 330 -11.91 -28.61 13.53
C LEU A 330 -12.91 -27.44 13.61
N GLY A 331 -13.40 -26.97 12.46
CA GLY A 331 -14.45 -25.95 12.38
C GLY A 331 -15.75 -26.45 13.02
N ASP A 332 -16.22 -27.63 12.62
CA ASP A 332 -17.47 -28.24 13.09
C ASP A 332 -17.43 -28.52 14.60
N ILE A 333 -16.33 -29.08 15.10
CA ILE A 333 -16.13 -29.29 16.54
C ILE A 333 -16.19 -27.96 17.29
N SER A 334 -15.49 -26.93 16.79
CA SER A 334 -15.46 -25.61 17.43
C SER A 334 -16.85 -24.98 17.45
N ASN A 335 -17.62 -25.13 16.36
CA ASN A 335 -19.00 -24.65 16.26
C ASN A 335 -19.91 -25.39 17.26
N PHE A 336 -19.85 -26.73 17.30
CA PHE A 336 -20.62 -27.55 18.24
C PHE A 336 -20.29 -27.20 19.70
N LEU A 337 -19.01 -27.12 20.06
CA LEU A 337 -18.57 -26.80 21.42
C LEU A 337 -19.01 -25.40 21.86
N ALA A 338 -19.11 -24.45 20.94
CA ALA A 338 -19.69 -23.13 21.22
C ALA A 338 -21.21 -23.21 21.47
N GLU A 339 -21.92 -23.99 20.66
CA GLU A 339 -23.38 -24.19 20.76
C GLU A 339 -23.80 -24.84 22.08
N VAL A 340 -23.04 -25.82 22.57
CA VAL A 340 -23.34 -26.53 23.83
C VAL A 340 -22.70 -25.91 25.08
N ASP A 341 -22.05 -24.74 24.95
CA ASP A 341 -21.32 -24.05 26.03
C ASP A 341 -20.22 -24.90 26.70
N GLN A 342 -19.44 -25.63 25.89
CA GLN A 342 -18.35 -26.51 26.34
C GLN A 342 -16.99 -26.09 25.79
N LEU A 343 -16.80 -24.78 25.63
CA LEU A 343 -15.58 -24.18 25.07
C LEU A 343 -14.31 -24.51 25.86
N TRP A 344 -14.40 -24.94 27.12
CA TRP A 344 -13.24 -25.39 27.89
C TRP A 344 -12.50 -26.57 27.23
N ILE A 345 -13.22 -27.43 26.48
CA ILE A 345 -12.63 -28.52 25.68
C ILE A 345 -11.79 -27.91 24.55
N LEU A 346 -12.34 -26.89 23.87
CA LEU A 346 -11.63 -26.19 22.81
C LEU A 346 -10.36 -25.50 23.32
N ARG A 347 -10.36 -24.94 24.54
CA ARG A 347 -9.16 -24.36 25.17
C ARG A 347 -8.04 -25.38 25.29
N LEU A 348 -8.36 -26.56 25.83
CA LEU A 348 -7.41 -27.66 26.00
C LEU A 348 -6.89 -28.16 24.65
N LEU A 349 -7.81 -28.34 23.68
CA LEU A 349 -7.47 -28.75 22.31
C LEU A 349 -6.53 -27.74 21.64
N SER A 350 -6.86 -26.45 21.72
CA SER A 350 -6.07 -25.38 21.09
C SER A 350 -4.65 -25.32 21.67
N ASP A 351 -4.51 -25.33 23.00
CA ASP A 351 -3.19 -25.34 23.65
C ASP A 351 -2.37 -26.59 23.30
N MET A 352 -3.01 -27.76 23.21
CA MET A 352 -2.31 -29.00 22.85
C MET A 352 -1.85 -29.01 21.39
N LEU A 353 -2.72 -28.60 20.46
CA LEU A 353 -2.41 -28.55 19.04
C LEU A 353 -1.32 -27.50 18.76
N MET A 354 -1.50 -26.27 19.25
CA MET A 354 -0.50 -25.21 19.10
C MET A 354 0.80 -25.55 19.82
N GLY A 355 0.75 -26.15 21.02
CA GLY A 355 1.95 -26.58 21.74
C GLY A 355 2.72 -27.67 21.02
N SER A 356 2.04 -28.54 20.27
CA SER A 356 2.68 -29.54 19.41
C SER A 356 3.32 -28.90 18.18
N ASP A 357 2.67 -27.89 17.58
CA ASP A 357 3.19 -27.15 16.41
C ASP A 357 4.38 -26.26 16.78
N GLN A 358 4.25 -25.59 17.91
CA GLN A 358 5.19 -24.61 18.44
C GLN A 358 6.13 -25.21 19.49
N LYS A 359 6.32 -26.54 19.47
CA LYS A 359 7.15 -27.24 20.44
C LYS A 359 8.54 -26.61 20.60
N PRO A 360 9.12 -26.59 21.81
CA PRO A 360 10.46 -26.07 22.01
C PRO A 360 11.47 -26.73 21.07
N ARG A 361 12.39 -25.91 20.55
CA ARG A 361 13.27 -26.32 19.46
C ARG A 361 14.59 -25.56 19.54
N ALA A 362 15.69 -26.25 19.29
CA ALA A 362 16.98 -25.63 19.03
C ALA A 362 17.57 -26.29 17.77
N MET A 363 17.78 -25.54 16.69
CA MET A 363 18.29 -26.07 15.42
C MET A 363 19.33 -25.15 14.79
N THR A 364 20.28 -25.69 14.04
CA THR A 364 21.14 -24.92 13.12
C THR A 364 21.05 -25.52 11.72
N ALA A 365 20.75 -24.70 10.71
CA ALA A 365 20.69 -25.14 9.32
C ALA A 365 21.00 -24.00 8.34
N ILE A 366 21.16 -24.32 7.06
CA ILE A 366 21.31 -23.32 6.00
C ILE A 366 20.13 -22.34 6.00
N SER A 367 20.39 -21.07 5.65
CA SER A 367 19.47 -19.94 5.86
C SER A 367 18.01 -20.22 5.46
N TYR A 368 17.76 -20.65 4.21
CA TYR A 368 16.41 -20.91 3.72
C TYR A 368 15.72 -22.09 4.41
N ALA A 369 16.46 -23.08 4.91
CA ALA A 369 15.88 -24.24 5.60
C ALA A 369 15.34 -23.90 7.01
N VAL A 370 15.77 -22.77 7.59
CA VAL A 370 15.22 -22.22 8.84
C VAL A 370 14.13 -21.17 8.57
N MET A 371 14.23 -20.41 7.47
CA MET A 371 13.25 -19.38 7.14
C MET A 371 11.97 -19.93 6.51
N ASP A 372 12.11 -20.85 5.55
CA ASP A 372 11.01 -21.56 4.89
C ASP A 372 10.82 -22.90 5.58
N ILE A 373 9.98 -22.94 6.61
CA ILE A 373 9.65 -24.18 7.34
C ILE A 373 8.32 -24.80 6.88
N HIS A 374 7.70 -24.22 5.85
CA HIS A 374 6.39 -24.65 5.37
C HIS A 374 6.43 -26.09 4.84
N ASN A 375 5.31 -26.80 4.99
CA ASN A 375 5.08 -28.13 4.46
C ASN A 375 4.29 -28.02 3.14
N TYR A 376 4.95 -28.09 1.99
CA TYR A 376 4.28 -27.98 0.69
C TYR A 376 3.50 -29.24 0.29
N ARG A 377 3.66 -30.34 1.04
CA ARG A 377 2.83 -31.54 0.90
C ARG A 377 1.54 -31.45 1.68
N ASP A 378 1.38 -30.47 2.57
CA ASP A 378 0.14 -30.29 3.28
C ASP A 378 -0.92 -29.63 2.38
N TRP A 379 -1.89 -30.45 1.96
CA TRP A 379 -3.04 -30.03 1.18
C TRP A 379 -4.35 -30.04 2.00
N VAL A 380 -4.29 -30.36 3.29
CA VAL A 380 -5.47 -30.65 4.13
C VAL A 380 -5.57 -29.73 5.34
N CYS A 381 -4.47 -29.40 6.02
CA CYS A 381 -4.46 -28.62 7.25
C CYS A 381 -4.18 -27.13 7.03
N SER A 382 -3.28 -26.78 6.13
CA SER A 382 -2.89 -25.38 5.86
C SER A 382 -3.68 -24.70 4.74
N LYS A 383 -4.65 -25.40 4.12
CA LYS A 383 -5.48 -24.88 3.02
C LYS A 383 -6.86 -24.45 3.56
N ASN A 384 -7.35 -23.28 3.17
CA ASN A 384 -8.67 -22.71 3.56
C ASN A 384 -8.72 -22.04 4.96
N GLY A 385 -7.75 -21.16 5.25
CA GLY A 385 -7.85 -20.18 6.32
C GLY A 385 -8.15 -18.78 5.81
N ASP A 386 -8.55 -17.89 6.72
CA ASP A 386 -8.67 -16.45 6.50
C ASP A 386 -7.81 -15.73 7.54
N SER A 387 -7.24 -14.60 7.13
CA SER A 387 -6.29 -13.86 7.97
C SER A 387 -6.34 -12.37 7.68
N ILE A 388 -6.05 -11.61 8.74
CA ILE A 388 -5.67 -10.21 8.63
C ILE A 388 -4.30 -10.04 9.29
N GLU A 389 -3.55 -9.06 8.83
CA GLU A 389 -2.31 -8.67 9.49
C GLU A 389 -2.23 -7.15 9.59
N VAL A 390 -1.87 -6.69 10.79
CA VAL A 390 -1.88 -5.29 11.19
C VAL A 390 -0.47 -4.89 11.63
N PHE A 391 -0.04 -3.70 11.24
CA PHE A 391 1.30 -3.19 11.48
C PHE A 391 1.29 -1.94 12.35
N PHE A 392 2.15 -1.92 13.35
CA PHE A 392 2.35 -0.80 14.28
C PHE A 392 3.83 -0.42 14.38
N SER A 393 4.11 0.73 14.97
CA SER A 393 5.44 1.01 15.51
C SER A 393 5.76 0.00 16.62
N ALA A 394 6.91 -0.68 16.55
CA ALA A 394 7.29 -1.67 17.56
C ALA A 394 7.47 -1.07 18.97
N TRP A 395 7.74 0.25 19.03
CA TRP A 395 8.11 0.95 20.26
C TRP A 395 6.97 1.77 20.86
N SER A 396 5.77 1.69 20.30
CA SER A 396 4.56 2.24 20.94
C SER A 396 3.83 1.17 21.74
N LEU A 397 2.90 1.60 22.61
CA LEU A 397 2.01 0.68 23.32
C LEU A 397 0.86 0.18 22.45
N ASP A 398 0.72 0.68 21.22
CA ASP A 398 -0.44 0.43 20.36
C ASP A 398 -0.60 -1.06 20.04
N ALA A 399 0.51 -1.75 19.73
CA ALA A 399 0.52 -3.19 19.47
C ALA A 399 0.04 -4.00 20.69
N ILE A 400 0.51 -3.65 21.89
CA ILE A 400 0.12 -4.32 23.14
C ILE A 400 -1.36 -4.06 23.45
N ASN A 401 -1.80 -2.81 23.30
CA ASN A 401 -3.20 -2.42 23.53
C ASN A 401 -4.13 -3.14 22.56
N PHE A 402 -3.73 -3.25 21.29
CA PHE A 402 -4.47 -3.96 20.26
C PHE A 402 -4.57 -5.47 20.55
N LEU A 403 -3.48 -6.12 20.99
CA LEU A 403 -3.49 -7.53 21.38
C LEU A 403 -4.41 -7.79 22.58
N ASN A 404 -4.33 -6.94 23.61
CA ASN A 404 -5.22 -7.05 24.76
C ASN A 404 -6.70 -6.86 24.38
N LEU A 405 -6.99 -5.94 23.44
CA LEU A 405 -8.33 -5.78 22.88
C LEU A 405 -8.76 -7.01 22.08
N LEU A 406 -7.89 -7.56 21.24
CA LEU A 406 -8.14 -8.80 20.49
C LEU A 406 -8.54 -9.95 21.43
N PHE A 407 -7.79 -10.18 22.52
CA PHE A 407 -8.15 -11.22 23.49
C PHE A 407 -9.50 -10.95 24.17
N ALA A 408 -9.82 -9.68 24.44
CA ALA A 408 -11.15 -9.31 24.91
C ALA A 408 -12.24 -9.58 23.86
N ARG A 409 -11.98 -9.34 22.57
CA ARG A 409 -12.92 -9.66 21.47
C ARG A 409 -13.13 -11.15 21.31
N VAL A 410 -12.10 -11.98 21.48
CA VAL A 410 -12.24 -13.45 21.48
C VAL A 410 -13.18 -13.88 22.59
N ARG A 411 -13.01 -13.37 23.82
CA ARG A 411 -13.93 -13.68 24.93
C ARG A 411 -15.36 -13.18 24.67
N GLN A 412 -15.51 -12.01 24.04
CA GLN A 412 -16.84 -11.50 23.65
C GLN A 412 -17.49 -12.36 22.57
N LEU A 413 -16.73 -12.87 21.60
CA LEU A 413 -17.19 -13.81 20.58
C LEU A 413 -17.72 -15.10 21.24
N GLU A 414 -16.93 -15.67 22.15
CA GLU A 414 -17.26 -16.89 22.90
C GLU A 414 -18.52 -16.73 23.77
N ALA A 415 -18.78 -15.51 24.24
CA ALA A 415 -19.96 -15.17 25.03
C ALA A 415 -21.15 -14.66 24.19
N GLY A 416 -21.01 -14.56 22.86
CA GLY A 416 -22.04 -14.01 21.97
C GLY A 416 -22.32 -12.52 22.18
N MET A 417 -21.35 -11.78 22.70
CA MET A 417 -21.46 -10.35 23.01
C MET A 417 -20.98 -9.43 21.87
N LEU A 418 -20.36 -9.98 20.81
CA LEU A 418 -19.99 -9.19 19.65
C LEU A 418 -21.24 -8.82 18.84
N PRO A 419 -21.39 -7.56 18.39
CA PRO A 419 -22.50 -7.17 17.51
C PRO A 419 -22.62 -8.08 16.28
N GLU A 420 -21.49 -8.52 15.74
CA GLU A 420 -21.40 -9.36 14.54
C GLU A 420 -21.97 -10.77 14.73
N THR A 421 -22.19 -11.24 15.97
CA THR A 421 -22.72 -12.59 16.24
C THR A 421 -24.21 -12.64 16.46
N ASN A 422 -24.91 -11.49 16.56
CA ASN A 422 -26.34 -11.43 16.87
C ASN A 422 -26.76 -12.26 18.11
N GLY A 423 -25.89 -12.35 19.12
CA GLY A 423 -26.16 -13.12 20.34
C GLY A 423 -25.77 -14.60 20.28
N GLU A 424 -25.38 -15.12 19.12
CA GLU A 424 -24.87 -16.50 19.00
C GLU A 424 -23.46 -16.59 19.59
N ARG A 425 -23.21 -17.64 20.37
CA ARG A 425 -21.87 -17.97 20.89
C ARG A 425 -21.06 -18.64 19.79
N MET A 426 -19.85 -18.16 19.56
CA MET A 426 -18.98 -18.66 18.50
C MET A 426 -17.54 -18.85 19.00
N ALA A 427 -16.76 -19.67 18.31
CA ALA A 427 -15.37 -19.95 18.64
C ALA A 427 -14.39 -19.37 17.60
N PHE A 428 -13.10 -19.35 17.95
CA PHE A 428 -12.02 -18.94 17.05
C PHE A 428 -10.77 -19.83 17.24
N PRO A 429 -10.75 -21.03 16.63
CA PRO A 429 -9.60 -21.94 16.69
C PRO A 429 -8.47 -21.49 15.74
N GLY A 430 -7.82 -20.39 16.11
CA GLY A 430 -6.79 -19.73 15.33
C GLY A 430 -5.51 -19.45 16.13
N TYR A 431 -4.60 -18.70 15.52
CA TYR A 431 -3.38 -18.23 16.18
C TYR A 431 -3.16 -16.73 15.94
N VAL A 432 -2.31 -16.14 16.78
CA VAL A 432 -1.79 -14.80 16.60
C VAL A 432 -0.27 -14.89 16.45
N ALA A 433 0.28 -14.39 15.35
CA ALA A 433 1.72 -14.32 15.13
C ALA A 433 2.19 -12.87 15.16
N ILE A 434 3.18 -12.59 16.01
CA ILE A 434 3.77 -11.28 16.21
C ILE A 434 5.20 -11.34 15.67
N ARG A 435 5.54 -10.47 14.71
CA ARG A 435 6.84 -10.43 14.05
C ARG A 435 7.38 -9.02 14.01
N PHE A 436 8.69 -8.88 13.88
CA PHE A 436 9.36 -7.58 13.78
C PHE A 436 10.09 -7.44 12.45
N THR A 437 10.06 -6.25 11.86
CA THR A 437 10.68 -6.00 10.56
C THR A 437 11.24 -4.58 10.50
N GLY A 438 12.36 -4.40 9.80
CA GLY A 438 12.93 -3.10 9.52
C GLY A 438 12.09 -2.28 8.53
N LYS A 439 12.40 -0.98 8.43
CA LYS A 439 11.70 -0.06 7.54
C LYS A 439 11.94 -0.40 6.07
N THR A 440 10.87 -0.42 5.27
CA THR A 440 10.92 -0.55 3.81
C THR A 440 11.16 0.80 3.10
N GLY A 441 11.86 0.77 1.98
CA GLY A 441 11.97 1.86 1.03
C GLY A 441 10.76 1.99 0.09
N ALA A 442 9.92 0.97 -0.03
CA ALA A 442 8.76 1.00 -0.92
C ALA A 442 7.70 2.01 -0.41
N LEU A 443 7.14 2.81 -1.31
CA LEU A 443 6.29 3.94 -0.93
C LEU A 443 5.01 3.50 -0.18
N ILE A 444 4.38 2.41 -0.63
CA ILE A 444 3.19 1.88 0.04
C ILE A 444 3.48 0.60 0.85
N GLY A 445 4.73 0.26 1.16
CA GLY A 445 5.03 -0.87 2.02
C GLY A 445 4.53 -0.62 3.47
N MET A 446 3.97 -1.65 4.12
CA MET A 446 3.38 -1.48 5.47
C MET A 446 4.43 -1.24 6.56
N GLN A 447 5.68 -1.65 6.34
CA GLN A 447 6.79 -1.58 7.30
C GLN A 447 7.43 -0.18 7.32
N ARG A 448 6.72 0.79 7.89
CA ARG A 448 7.06 2.22 7.76
C ARG A 448 7.96 2.78 8.86
N TRP A 449 8.04 2.09 9.98
CA TRP A 449 8.84 2.48 11.12
C TRP A 449 10.19 1.78 11.10
N ASN A 450 11.22 2.40 11.68
CA ASN A 450 12.57 1.83 11.79
C ASN A 450 12.55 0.40 12.36
N SER A 451 11.63 0.17 13.30
CA SER A 451 11.21 -1.17 13.71
C SER A 451 9.69 -1.20 13.69
N THR A 452 9.16 -2.02 12.81
CA THR A 452 7.74 -2.29 12.66
C THR A 452 7.43 -3.59 13.37
N VAL A 453 6.32 -3.65 14.11
CA VAL A 453 5.75 -4.90 14.59
C VAL A 453 4.53 -5.23 13.75
N SER A 454 4.45 -6.46 13.27
CA SER A 454 3.30 -7.00 12.55
C SER A 454 2.58 -8.02 13.42
N ILE A 455 1.26 -8.03 13.33
CA ILE A 455 0.38 -8.90 14.11
C ILE A 455 -0.56 -9.57 13.13
N GLU A 456 -0.29 -10.83 12.82
CA GLU A 456 -1.14 -11.69 12.00
C GLU A 456 -2.14 -12.41 12.91
N ILE A 457 -3.41 -12.39 12.53
CA ILE A 457 -4.50 -13.11 13.16
C ILE A 457 -5.13 -14.01 12.10
N ALA A 458 -5.03 -15.33 12.29
CA ALA A 458 -5.47 -16.31 11.30
C ALA A 458 -6.28 -17.43 11.96
N SER A 459 -7.29 -17.91 11.26
CA SER A 459 -8.11 -19.06 11.67
C SER A 459 -8.67 -19.78 10.45
N ILE A 460 -9.18 -20.98 10.66
CA ILE A 460 -9.83 -21.83 9.65
C ILE A 460 -11.18 -21.24 9.23
N ASN A 461 -11.51 -21.35 7.93
CA ASN A 461 -12.75 -20.78 7.38
C ASN A 461 -14.02 -21.52 7.81
N ALA A 462 -13.91 -22.80 8.18
CA ALA A 462 -15.05 -23.61 8.59
C ALA A 462 -15.64 -23.20 9.95
N CYS A 463 -14.90 -22.45 10.77
CA CYS A 463 -15.43 -21.96 12.04
C CYS A 463 -16.28 -20.69 11.84
N LYS A 464 -17.52 -20.72 12.33
CA LYS A 464 -18.49 -19.61 12.20
C LYS A 464 -17.95 -18.29 12.75
N GLY A 465 -17.14 -18.35 13.82
CA GLY A 465 -16.60 -17.17 14.48
C GLY A 465 -15.40 -16.53 13.77
N THR A 466 -14.80 -17.18 12.78
CA THR A 466 -13.63 -16.63 12.05
C THR A 466 -13.98 -15.32 11.34
N ALA A 467 -15.00 -15.30 10.48
CA ALA A 467 -15.34 -14.09 9.73
C ALA A 467 -15.84 -12.92 10.62
N PRO A 468 -16.75 -13.14 11.60
CA PRO A 468 -17.17 -12.10 12.56
C PRO A 468 -16.01 -11.51 13.36
N LEU A 469 -15.12 -12.35 13.91
CA LEU A 469 -13.99 -11.85 14.69
C LEU A 469 -13.02 -11.04 13.82
N LEU A 470 -12.63 -11.57 12.65
CA LEU A 470 -11.72 -10.85 11.75
C LEU A 470 -12.33 -9.52 11.27
N ALA A 471 -13.65 -9.47 11.03
CA ALA A 471 -14.34 -8.22 10.70
C ALA A 471 -14.29 -7.22 11.85
N ARG A 472 -14.58 -7.65 13.09
CA ARG A 472 -14.51 -6.79 14.28
C ARG A 472 -13.11 -6.28 14.54
N VAL A 473 -12.10 -7.16 14.48
CA VAL A 473 -10.70 -6.81 14.73
C VAL A 473 -10.15 -5.90 13.63
N HIS A 474 -10.55 -6.11 12.38
CA HIS A 474 -10.23 -5.19 11.28
C HIS A 474 -10.87 -3.81 11.53
N GLN A 475 -12.09 -3.73 12.07
CA GLN A 475 -12.67 -2.45 12.49
C GLN A 475 -11.97 -1.85 13.70
N ASP A 476 -11.64 -2.64 14.73
CA ASP A 476 -10.88 -2.16 15.89
C ASP A 476 -9.52 -1.59 15.45
N ALA A 477 -8.85 -2.19 14.46
CA ALA A 477 -7.62 -1.66 13.87
C ALA A 477 -7.84 -0.31 13.15
N LEU A 478 -9.03 -0.08 12.58
CA LEU A 478 -9.42 1.19 11.97
C LEU A 478 -9.93 2.23 12.99
N GLU A 479 -10.53 1.81 14.10
CA GLU A 479 -11.12 2.66 15.14
C GLU A 479 -10.11 3.07 16.22
N ALA A 480 -9.12 2.21 16.52
CA ALA A 480 -7.96 2.53 17.38
C ALA A 480 -7.13 3.73 16.86
N ILE A 481 -7.47 4.25 15.68
CA ILE A 481 -6.96 5.45 15.02
C ILE A 481 -7.53 6.76 15.64
N GLY A 482 -8.36 6.67 16.69
CA GLY A 482 -9.21 7.74 17.24
C GLY A 482 -8.58 8.95 17.95
N ALA A 483 -7.28 9.25 17.82
CA ALA A 483 -6.70 10.52 18.30
C ALA A 483 -5.51 10.99 17.45
N GLY A 484 -5.71 11.13 16.14
CA GLY A 484 -4.77 11.82 15.25
C GLY A 484 -3.61 10.96 14.73
N VAL A 485 -3.59 10.83 13.39
CA VAL A 485 -2.50 10.34 12.49
C VAL A 485 -2.17 8.84 12.69
N PRO A 486 -1.97 8.06 11.61
CA PRO A 486 -2.26 6.63 11.54
C PRO A 486 -1.38 5.79 12.48
N LEU A 487 -2.00 4.94 13.31
CA LEU A 487 -1.27 4.02 14.20
C LEU A 487 -1.09 2.62 13.57
N ALA A 488 -2.01 2.22 12.68
CA ALA A 488 -2.05 0.89 12.08
C ALA A 488 -2.00 0.93 10.54
N ARG A 489 -1.38 -0.08 9.93
CA ARG A 489 -1.50 -0.40 8.49
C ARG A 489 -1.97 -1.84 8.33
N ILE A 490 -2.72 -2.12 7.27
CA ILE A 490 -3.21 -3.47 6.96
C ILE A 490 -2.39 -4.08 5.84
N HIS A 491 -2.08 -5.38 5.96
CA HIS A 491 -1.32 -6.13 4.96
C HIS A 491 -2.00 -6.13 3.59
N TRP A 492 -1.23 -5.96 2.50
CA TRP A 492 -1.78 -5.95 1.14
C TRP A 492 -2.13 -7.33 0.59
N GLY A 493 -1.37 -8.35 1.00
CA GLY A 493 -1.52 -9.75 0.57
C GLY A 493 -2.46 -10.62 1.42
N GLN A 494 -3.14 -10.04 2.40
CA GLN A 494 -4.14 -10.73 3.24
C GLN A 494 -5.50 -10.02 3.11
N LYS A 495 -6.50 -10.41 3.91
CA LYS A 495 -7.82 -9.78 3.86
C LYS A 495 -7.70 -8.29 4.21
N ASN A 496 -8.08 -7.46 3.25
CA ASN A 496 -7.94 -6.02 3.35
C ASN A 496 -9.18 -5.35 2.76
N THR A 497 -10.00 -4.76 3.62
CA THR A 497 -11.19 -4.01 3.22
C THR A 497 -11.07 -2.52 3.53
N VAL A 498 -9.84 -2.03 3.71
CA VAL A 498 -9.57 -0.65 4.10
C VAL A 498 -10.07 0.31 3.01
N PRO A 499 -10.93 1.29 3.35
CA PRO A 499 -11.40 2.25 2.37
C PRO A 499 -10.35 3.34 2.10
N MET A 500 -10.41 3.94 0.90
CA MET A 500 -9.51 4.99 0.41
C MET A 500 -9.14 6.05 1.45
N ARG A 501 -10.10 6.58 2.21
CA ARG A 501 -9.82 7.62 3.22
C ARG A 501 -8.77 7.21 4.27
N HIS A 502 -8.76 5.95 4.68
CA HIS A 502 -7.81 5.45 5.68
C HIS A 502 -6.46 5.14 5.03
N VAL A 503 -6.43 4.64 3.79
CA VAL A 503 -5.18 4.47 3.04
C VAL A 503 -4.51 5.83 2.80
N GLU A 504 -5.29 6.86 2.46
CA GLU A 504 -4.81 8.22 2.24
C GLU A 504 -4.19 8.84 3.49
N ALA A 505 -4.78 8.59 4.65
CA ALA A 505 -4.22 9.00 5.92
C ALA A 505 -2.99 8.16 6.28
N ALA A 506 -3.00 6.85 6.01
CA ALA A 506 -1.91 5.93 6.33
C ALA A 506 -0.62 6.19 5.56
N TYR A 507 -0.71 6.78 4.37
CA TYR A 507 0.41 6.96 3.45
C TYR A 507 0.53 8.40 2.93
N ASP A 508 0.02 9.39 3.65
CA ASP A 508 0.24 10.82 3.40
C ASP A 508 -0.10 11.28 1.96
N ALA A 509 -1.30 10.94 1.48
CA ALA A 509 -1.72 11.18 0.09
C ALA A 509 -1.75 12.66 -0.34
N TRP A 510 -1.78 13.59 0.60
CA TRP A 510 -2.02 15.02 0.37
C TRP A 510 -0.87 15.90 0.86
N VAL A 511 0.19 15.30 1.40
CA VAL A 511 1.38 16.01 1.82
C VAL A 511 2.34 16.09 0.63
N PRO A 512 2.90 17.27 0.29
CA PRO A 512 3.94 17.35 -0.73
C PRO A 512 5.12 16.41 -0.39
N GLY A 513 5.45 15.50 -1.31
CA GLY A 513 6.46 14.47 -1.09
C GLY A 513 6.01 13.30 -0.19
N GLY A 514 4.75 13.25 0.22
CA GLY A 514 4.16 12.12 0.93
C GLY A 514 4.10 10.86 0.05
N ASP A 515 4.20 9.70 0.67
CA ASP A 515 4.45 8.45 -0.05
C ASP A 515 3.37 8.06 -1.07
N LEU A 516 2.10 8.16 -0.72
CA LEU A 516 1.01 7.88 -1.65
C LEU A 516 0.84 8.99 -2.68
N ALA A 517 1.18 10.24 -2.34
CA ALA A 517 1.22 11.33 -3.32
C ALA A 517 2.25 11.04 -4.41
N LEU A 518 3.48 10.66 -4.01
CA LEU A 518 4.55 10.25 -4.92
C LEU A 518 4.16 8.98 -5.69
N TRP A 519 3.59 7.97 -5.03
CA TRP A 519 3.17 6.72 -5.68
C TRP A 519 2.13 6.99 -6.78
N ARG A 520 1.11 7.82 -6.50
CA ARG A 520 0.10 8.22 -7.50
C ARG A 520 0.70 9.06 -8.62
N GLN A 521 1.68 9.92 -8.32
CA GLN A 521 2.43 10.66 -9.32
C GLN A 521 3.21 9.73 -10.25
N GLN A 522 3.89 8.70 -9.73
CA GLN A 522 4.58 7.73 -10.57
C GLN A 522 3.59 6.92 -11.42
N LEU A 523 2.44 6.52 -10.84
CA LEU A 523 1.39 5.84 -11.59
C LEU A 523 0.86 6.69 -12.74
N SER A 524 0.72 8.00 -12.56
CA SER A 524 0.20 8.91 -13.61
C SER A 524 1.10 8.96 -14.83
N LEU A 525 2.42 8.86 -14.66
CA LEU A 525 3.41 8.85 -15.74
C LEU A 525 3.28 7.62 -16.65
N LEU A 526 2.90 6.46 -16.09
CA LEU A 526 2.79 5.21 -16.83
C LEU A 526 1.40 4.96 -17.43
N THR A 527 0.36 5.63 -16.90
CA THR A 527 -1.04 5.32 -17.21
C THR A 527 -1.76 6.41 -18.00
N ARG A 528 -1.00 7.35 -18.62
CA ARG A 528 -1.55 8.57 -19.20
C ARG A 528 -2.51 9.21 -18.20
N ASN A 529 -2.00 9.70 -17.08
CA ASN A 529 -2.75 10.27 -15.95
C ASN A 529 -4.02 9.48 -15.54
N GLY A 530 -3.94 8.15 -15.50
CA GLY A 530 -5.04 7.27 -15.09
C GLY A 530 -6.07 6.96 -16.17
N ARG A 531 -5.92 7.48 -17.40
CA ARG A 531 -6.77 7.09 -18.54
C ARG A 531 -6.67 5.61 -18.85
N ASP A 532 -5.47 5.06 -18.74
CA ASP A 532 -5.21 3.64 -18.92
C ASP A 532 -5.58 2.85 -17.66
N SER A 533 -6.76 2.20 -17.72
CA SER A 533 -7.35 1.49 -16.58
C SER A 533 -7.15 -0.03 -16.61
N VAL A 534 -6.25 -0.55 -17.45
CA VAL A 534 -6.07 -2.01 -17.69
C VAL A 534 -5.82 -2.78 -16.40
N PHE A 535 -5.02 -2.21 -15.49
CA PHE A 535 -4.64 -2.82 -14.22
C PHE A 535 -5.38 -2.21 -13.02
N SER A 536 -6.47 -1.46 -13.26
CA SER A 536 -7.36 -0.98 -12.20
C SER A 536 -8.36 -2.07 -11.83
N THR A 537 -8.38 -2.47 -10.56
CA THR A 537 -9.27 -3.51 -10.03
C THR A 537 -10.31 -2.90 -9.07
N ALA A 538 -11.30 -3.70 -8.66
CA ALA A 538 -12.22 -3.27 -7.61
C ALA A 538 -11.48 -2.93 -6.32
N PHE A 539 -10.45 -3.71 -5.98
CA PHE A 539 -9.59 -3.49 -4.82
C PHE A 539 -8.82 -2.17 -4.91
N THR A 540 -8.11 -1.91 -6.02
CA THR A 540 -7.31 -0.67 -6.14
C THR A 540 -8.20 0.58 -6.09
N ARG A 541 -9.40 0.52 -6.69
CA ARG A 541 -10.39 1.60 -6.57
C ARG A 541 -10.89 1.77 -5.14
N GLN A 542 -11.25 0.70 -4.44
CA GLN A 542 -11.70 0.76 -3.04
C GLN A 542 -10.63 1.36 -2.12
N ALA A 543 -9.38 0.90 -2.25
CA ALA A 543 -8.23 1.35 -1.47
C ALA A 543 -7.71 2.74 -1.90
N GLY A 544 -8.17 3.27 -3.04
CA GLY A 544 -7.67 4.53 -3.60
C GLY A 544 -6.26 4.44 -4.19
N LEU A 545 -5.78 3.25 -4.53
CA LEU A 545 -4.54 3.03 -5.28
C LEU A 545 -4.78 3.35 -6.77
N GLU A 546 -5.19 4.58 -7.04
CA GLU A 546 -5.57 5.11 -8.35
C GLU A 546 -5.04 6.53 -8.53
N VAL A 547 -4.93 6.98 -9.79
CA VAL A 547 -4.74 8.41 -10.08
C VAL A 547 -6.06 9.13 -9.79
N VAL A 548 -6.03 10.09 -8.87
CA VAL A 548 -7.22 10.83 -8.43
C VAL A 548 -7.21 12.30 -8.84
N GLN A 549 -6.04 12.87 -9.12
CA GLN A 549 -5.90 14.27 -9.53
C GLN A 549 -6.08 14.39 -11.05
N PRO A 550 -7.19 14.98 -11.54
CA PRO A 550 -7.30 15.30 -12.95
C PRO A 550 -6.35 16.46 -13.30
N LEU A 551 -5.99 16.57 -14.57
CA LEU A 551 -5.07 17.58 -15.09
C LEU A 551 -5.63 18.21 -16.37
N VAL A 552 -5.60 19.53 -16.46
CA VAL A 552 -5.70 20.24 -17.73
C VAL A 552 -4.33 20.17 -18.41
N GLY A 553 -4.27 19.48 -19.54
CA GLY A 553 -3.04 19.36 -20.34
C GLY A 553 -2.70 20.68 -21.02
N SER A 554 -3.60 21.15 -21.88
CA SER A 554 -3.49 22.44 -22.57
C SER A 554 -4.83 23.18 -22.58
N PHE A 555 -4.74 24.51 -22.58
CA PHE A 555 -5.88 25.41 -22.72
C PHE A 555 -5.41 26.69 -23.39
N ALA A 556 -6.02 27.04 -24.52
CA ALA A 556 -5.64 28.18 -25.34
C ALA A 556 -6.87 28.91 -25.88
N ALA A 557 -6.73 30.22 -26.08
CA ALA A 557 -7.75 31.10 -26.62
C ALA A 557 -7.08 32.08 -27.58
N SER A 558 -7.61 32.23 -28.79
CA SER A 558 -7.09 33.17 -29.79
C SER A 558 -8.20 33.61 -30.75
N PRO A 559 -8.29 34.90 -31.11
CA PRO A 559 -7.64 36.02 -30.44
C PRO A 559 -8.09 36.16 -28.97
N ASP A 560 -7.29 36.75 -28.08
CA ASP A 560 -7.69 37.00 -26.69
C ASP A 560 -8.56 38.26 -26.54
N THR A 561 -8.51 39.15 -27.52
CA THR A 561 -9.26 40.41 -27.51
C THR A 561 -10.09 40.52 -28.78
N VAL A 562 -11.41 40.53 -28.63
CA VAL A 562 -12.40 40.55 -29.71
C VAL A 562 -13.37 41.70 -29.54
N CYS A 563 -14.15 42.00 -30.57
CA CYS A 563 -15.32 42.83 -30.40
C CYS A 563 -16.33 42.19 -29.44
N ALA A 564 -16.98 43.00 -28.62
CA ALA A 564 -17.98 42.51 -27.68
C ALA A 564 -19.07 41.74 -28.43
N HIS A 565 -19.45 40.59 -27.89
CA HIS A 565 -20.35 39.59 -28.46
C HIS A 565 -19.83 38.82 -29.67
N SER A 566 -18.66 39.16 -30.20
CA SER A 566 -17.91 38.27 -31.11
C SER A 566 -17.32 37.09 -30.35
N THR A 567 -16.85 36.09 -31.09
CA THR A 567 -16.36 34.84 -30.55
C THR A 567 -14.83 34.80 -30.47
N VAL A 568 -14.33 34.12 -29.46
CA VAL A 568 -12.93 33.68 -29.35
C VAL A 568 -12.86 32.18 -29.65
N ASP A 569 -11.90 31.76 -30.47
CA ASP A 569 -11.63 30.33 -30.67
C ASP A 569 -10.87 29.78 -29.46
N VAL A 570 -11.51 28.85 -28.75
CA VAL A 570 -10.98 28.22 -27.54
C VAL A 570 -10.66 26.77 -27.87
N SER A 571 -9.49 26.27 -27.45
CA SER A 571 -9.09 24.88 -27.63
C SER A 571 -8.48 24.30 -26.35
N TRP A 572 -8.65 22.99 -26.15
CA TRP A 572 -8.17 22.32 -24.95
C TRP A 572 -7.83 20.84 -25.16
N GLU A 573 -6.93 20.36 -24.30
CA GLU A 573 -6.62 18.95 -24.15
C GLU A 573 -6.55 18.55 -22.67
N ALA A 574 -7.33 17.54 -22.31
CA ALA A 574 -7.42 16.92 -20.99
C ALA A 574 -7.77 15.42 -21.12
N GLU A 575 -7.49 14.80 -22.29
CA GLU A 575 -7.93 13.44 -22.64
C GLU A 575 -7.25 12.33 -21.82
N ASN A 576 -6.09 12.63 -21.24
CA ASN A 576 -5.33 11.72 -20.40
C ASN A 576 -5.92 11.59 -18.98
N ASN A 577 -7.11 12.10 -18.67
CA ASN A 577 -7.65 11.93 -17.33
C ASN A 577 -8.35 10.58 -17.11
N PRO A 578 -8.54 10.16 -15.85
CA PRO A 578 -9.26 8.93 -15.53
C PRO A 578 -10.64 8.89 -16.20
N LYS A 579 -11.10 7.69 -16.57
CA LYS A 579 -12.46 7.51 -17.11
C LYS A 579 -13.49 8.00 -16.08
N GLY A 580 -14.44 8.82 -16.53
CA GLY A 580 -15.42 9.50 -15.67
C GLY A 580 -15.06 10.95 -15.32
N THR A 581 -13.89 11.45 -15.72
CA THR A 581 -13.56 12.88 -15.60
C THR A 581 -14.49 13.71 -16.46
N VAL A 582 -15.02 14.81 -15.91
CA VAL A 582 -15.87 15.78 -16.60
C VAL A 582 -15.13 17.10 -16.80
N ALA A 583 -15.43 17.82 -17.88
CA ALA A 583 -14.85 19.12 -18.19
C ALA A 583 -15.92 20.18 -18.41
N ARG A 584 -15.67 21.39 -17.90
CA ARG A 584 -16.57 22.54 -18.05
C ARG A 584 -15.78 23.78 -18.44
N LEU A 585 -16.31 24.54 -19.40
CA LEU A 585 -15.86 25.89 -19.68
C LEU A 585 -16.65 26.87 -18.81
N GLN A 586 -15.94 27.77 -18.15
CA GLN A 586 -16.50 28.76 -17.25
C GLN A 586 -16.02 30.15 -17.64
N LEU A 587 -16.88 31.16 -17.43
CA LEU A 587 -16.57 32.56 -17.68
C LEU A 587 -16.87 33.37 -16.44
N LYS A 588 -15.96 34.26 -16.07
CA LYS A 588 -16.13 35.21 -14.97
C LYS A 588 -15.73 36.61 -15.43
N GLY A 589 -16.63 37.57 -15.26
CA GLY A 589 -16.32 38.98 -15.49
C GLY A 589 -15.34 39.49 -14.46
N VAL A 590 -14.29 40.16 -14.93
CA VAL A 590 -13.27 40.84 -14.13
C VAL A 590 -13.58 42.33 -14.09
N THR A 591 -13.98 42.89 -15.23
CA THR A 591 -14.36 44.30 -15.34
C THR A 591 -15.46 44.43 -16.38
N PRO A 592 -16.74 44.58 -15.98
CA PRO A 592 -17.23 44.57 -14.59
C PRO A 592 -17.08 43.19 -13.94
N VAL A 593 -17.00 43.14 -12.60
CA VAL A 593 -16.95 41.88 -11.87
C VAL A 593 -18.30 41.17 -11.96
N THR A 594 -18.33 39.94 -12.44
CA THR A 594 -19.54 39.09 -12.46
C THR A 594 -19.30 37.76 -11.77
N ALA A 595 -20.38 37.03 -11.46
CA ALA A 595 -20.30 35.67 -10.97
C ALA A 595 -19.71 34.73 -12.04
N GLU A 596 -19.02 33.67 -11.61
CA GLU A 596 -18.53 32.63 -12.52
C GLU A 596 -19.71 31.79 -13.00
N VAL A 597 -19.85 31.65 -14.32
CA VAL A 597 -20.94 30.90 -14.96
C VAL A 597 -20.37 29.80 -15.83
N THR A 598 -20.96 28.60 -15.78
CA THR A 598 -20.62 27.53 -16.72
C THR A 598 -21.24 27.82 -18.08
N ILE A 599 -20.38 28.02 -19.08
CA ILE A 599 -20.79 28.26 -20.48
C ILE A 599 -21.25 26.93 -21.11
N ALA A 600 -20.45 25.88 -20.93
CA ALA A 600 -20.69 24.59 -21.55
C ALA A 600 -20.05 23.45 -20.73
N SER A 601 -20.75 22.31 -20.70
CA SER A 601 -20.11 21.03 -20.37
C SER A 601 -19.51 20.46 -21.64
N VAL A 602 -18.21 20.17 -21.63
CA VAL A 602 -17.44 19.83 -22.83
C VAL A 602 -16.78 18.47 -22.71
N GLY A 603 -16.39 17.89 -23.85
CA GLY A 603 -15.53 16.70 -23.87
C GLY A 603 -14.13 17.03 -23.34
N LEU A 604 -13.33 16.00 -23.02
CA LEU A 604 -11.97 16.17 -22.51
C LEU A 604 -10.96 16.68 -23.55
N LYS A 605 -11.36 16.76 -24.82
CA LYS A 605 -10.57 17.34 -25.91
C LYS A 605 -11.52 18.01 -26.88
N GLY A 606 -11.19 19.19 -27.35
CA GLY A 606 -12.02 19.88 -28.31
C GLY A 606 -11.62 21.32 -28.55
N ALA A 607 -12.42 21.96 -29.39
CA ALA A 607 -12.39 23.39 -29.61
C ALA A 607 -13.82 23.92 -29.68
N MET A 608 -14.03 25.17 -29.28
CA MET A 608 -15.33 25.82 -29.28
C MET A 608 -15.15 27.33 -29.45
N GLN A 609 -16.05 27.95 -30.20
CA GLN A 609 -16.19 29.39 -30.27
C GLN A 609 -17.00 29.89 -29.07
N VAL A 610 -16.43 30.81 -28.30
CA VAL A 610 -17.07 31.35 -27.10
C VAL A 610 -17.35 32.84 -27.29
N PRO A 611 -18.62 33.28 -27.24
CA PRO A 611 -18.95 34.70 -27.33
C PRO A 611 -18.50 35.43 -26.07
N ILE A 612 -17.82 36.57 -26.22
CA ILE A 612 -17.26 37.32 -25.09
C ILE A 612 -18.09 38.58 -24.83
N PRO A 613 -18.70 38.75 -23.64
CA PRO A 613 -19.43 39.97 -23.29
C PRO A 613 -18.51 41.20 -23.23
N PRO A 614 -19.06 42.43 -23.21
CA PRO A 614 -18.27 43.64 -22.99
C PRO A 614 -17.40 43.55 -21.74
N GLY A 615 -16.18 44.11 -21.82
CA GLY A 615 -15.25 44.18 -20.70
C GLY A 615 -14.23 43.05 -20.65
N GLN A 616 -13.49 42.96 -19.54
CA GLN A 616 -12.49 41.91 -19.31
C GLN A 616 -13.11 40.71 -18.60
N HIS A 617 -12.77 39.52 -19.05
CA HIS A 617 -13.24 38.25 -18.51
C HIS A 617 -12.08 37.28 -18.28
N GLU A 618 -12.30 36.37 -17.34
CA GLU A 618 -11.49 35.19 -17.14
C GLU A 618 -12.27 33.99 -17.68
N LEU A 619 -11.75 33.40 -18.75
CA LEU A 619 -12.26 32.17 -19.34
C LEU A 619 -11.45 31.01 -18.75
N ALA A 620 -12.11 30.00 -18.19
CA ALA A 620 -11.46 28.88 -17.54
C ALA A 620 -11.96 27.53 -18.04
N LEU A 621 -11.04 26.58 -18.15
CA LEU A 621 -11.35 25.16 -18.24
C LEU A 621 -11.17 24.54 -16.85
N VAL A 622 -12.24 23.94 -16.34
CA VAL A 622 -12.22 23.17 -15.10
C VAL A 622 -12.48 21.71 -15.44
N VAL A 623 -11.59 20.84 -14.96
CA VAL A 623 -11.77 19.38 -15.04
C VAL A 623 -11.98 18.82 -13.64
N GLU A 624 -12.90 17.88 -13.48
CA GLU A 624 -13.24 17.27 -12.20
C GLU A 624 -13.29 15.75 -12.32
N TYR A 625 -12.78 15.06 -11.31
CA TYR A 625 -12.85 13.61 -11.20
C TYR A 625 -13.22 13.19 -9.78
N GLY A 626 -14.21 12.29 -9.69
CA GLY A 626 -14.71 11.74 -8.43
C GLY A 626 -14.33 10.28 -8.24
N LEU A 627 -13.83 9.93 -7.06
CA LEU A 627 -13.60 8.55 -6.63
C LEU A 627 -13.97 8.40 -5.15
N ASN A 628 -14.77 7.37 -4.82
CA ASN A 628 -15.20 7.04 -3.45
C ASN A 628 -15.73 8.24 -2.63
N GLY A 629 -16.55 9.09 -3.27
CA GLY A 629 -17.16 10.25 -2.62
C GLY A 629 -16.24 11.47 -2.48
N ARG A 630 -14.98 11.40 -2.94
CA ARG A 630 -14.08 12.56 -3.03
C ARG A 630 -13.97 13.03 -4.48
N THR A 631 -14.22 14.31 -4.72
CA THR A 631 -14.02 14.95 -6.03
C THR A 631 -12.83 15.89 -5.97
N LEU A 632 -11.90 15.76 -6.91
CA LEU A 632 -10.79 16.69 -7.12
C LEU A 632 -10.95 17.40 -8.46
N SER A 633 -10.33 18.56 -8.56
CA SER A 633 -10.36 19.37 -9.77
C SER A 633 -8.98 19.92 -10.13
N ASP A 634 -8.83 20.26 -11.40
CA ASP A 634 -7.77 21.15 -11.90
C ASP A 634 -8.40 22.24 -12.76
N ARG A 635 -7.76 23.40 -12.78
CA ARG A 635 -8.28 24.61 -13.42
C ARG A 635 -7.16 25.36 -14.14
N ARG A 636 -7.40 25.69 -15.41
CA ARG A 636 -6.59 26.68 -16.13
C ARG A 636 -7.46 27.79 -16.66
N ALA A 637 -6.98 29.01 -16.51
CA ALA A 637 -7.70 30.22 -16.91
C ALA A 637 -6.85 31.11 -17.80
N LEU A 638 -7.52 31.78 -18.74
CA LEU A 638 -6.97 32.74 -19.68
C LEU A 638 -7.77 34.04 -19.58
N ARG A 639 -7.11 35.17 -19.84
CA ARG A 639 -7.79 36.46 -19.92
C ARG A 639 -8.27 36.70 -21.34
N VAL A 640 -9.53 37.09 -21.47
CA VAL A 640 -10.14 37.48 -22.73
C VAL A 640 -10.90 38.80 -22.57
N ARG A 641 -11.03 39.58 -23.63
CA ARG A 641 -11.68 40.90 -23.58
C ARG A 641 -12.65 41.10 -24.75
N GLY A 642 -13.87 41.51 -24.42
CA GLY A 642 -14.85 42.03 -25.38
C GLY A 642 -14.79 43.54 -25.42
N VAL A 643 -14.30 44.10 -26.52
CA VAL A 643 -14.12 45.53 -26.75
C VAL A 643 -15.41 46.14 -27.29
N THR A 644 -15.84 47.27 -26.73
CA THR A 644 -16.93 48.09 -27.28
C THR A 644 -16.40 49.31 -28.02
N THR A 645 -17.14 49.79 -29.00
CA THR A 645 -16.78 51.01 -29.75
C THR A 645 -16.64 52.20 -28.81
N GLY A 646 -15.48 52.89 -28.88
CA GLY A 646 -15.10 53.95 -27.97
C GLY A 646 -14.18 53.51 -26.83
N ASP A 647 -13.94 52.21 -26.65
CA ASP A 647 -12.96 51.69 -25.69
C ASP A 647 -11.56 52.25 -25.97
N LEU A 648 -10.76 52.37 -24.90
CA LEU A 648 -9.37 52.79 -24.99
C LEU A 648 -8.43 51.58 -24.85
N VAL A 649 -7.48 51.47 -25.77
CA VAL A 649 -6.28 50.63 -25.62
C VAL A 649 -5.10 51.55 -25.34
N THR A 650 -4.46 51.36 -24.18
CA THR A 650 -3.41 52.27 -23.70
C THR A 650 -2.05 51.58 -23.69
N PHE A 651 -1.02 52.26 -24.21
CA PHE A 651 0.38 51.83 -24.13
C PHE A 651 1.20 52.93 -23.46
N VAL A 652 2.15 52.55 -22.60
CA VAL A 652 3.10 53.48 -21.99
C VAL A 652 4.50 53.01 -22.33
N LEU A 653 5.26 53.83 -23.06
CA LEU A 653 6.57 53.46 -23.60
C LEU A 653 7.55 54.61 -23.44
N GLU A 654 8.82 54.30 -23.21
CA GLU A 654 9.91 55.27 -23.24
C GLU A 654 10.41 55.45 -24.67
N ALA A 655 10.64 56.70 -25.07
CA ALA A 655 11.20 57.00 -26.38
C ALA A 655 12.70 56.68 -26.43
N THR A 656 13.17 56.30 -27.60
CA THR A 656 14.60 56.11 -27.87
C THR A 656 15.09 57.19 -28.83
N CYS A 657 16.37 57.53 -28.78
CA CYS A 657 16.95 58.46 -29.75
C CYS A 657 17.33 57.71 -31.02
N GLY A 658 16.93 58.20 -32.19
CA GLY A 658 17.27 57.61 -33.49
C GLY A 658 17.50 58.66 -34.57
N SER A 659 18.26 58.32 -35.60
CA SER A 659 18.52 59.19 -36.75
C SER A 659 17.56 58.88 -37.88
N PHE A 660 16.77 59.87 -38.30
CA PHE A 660 15.81 59.78 -39.40
C PHE A 660 16.06 60.92 -40.38
N SER A 661 16.38 60.58 -41.64
CA SER A 661 16.74 61.57 -42.66
C SER A 661 17.87 62.51 -42.21
N SER A 662 18.91 61.94 -41.58
CA SER A 662 20.09 62.67 -41.06
C SER A 662 19.81 63.61 -39.88
N VAL A 663 18.64 63.49 -39.24
CA VAL A 663 18.25 64.28 -38.06
C VAL A 663 17.92 63.34 -36.90
N ASN A 664 18.55 63.58 -35.75
CA ASN A 664 18.26 62.84 -34.53
C ASN A 664 16.89 63.27 -33.97
N ARG A 665 16.04 62.31 -33.62
CA ARG A 665 14.71 62.51 -33.03
C ARG A 665 14.44 61.45 -31.97
N TRP A 666 13.62 61.81 -30.99
CA TRP A 666 13.02 60.80 -30.11
C TRP A 666 11.97 60.01 -30.90
N TRP A 667 11.91 58.69 -30.71
CA TRP A 667 10.98 57.83 -31.43
C TRP A 667 10.54 56.61 -30.63
N VAL A 668 9.37 56.08 -30.99
CA VAL A 668 8.78 54.84 -30.45
C VAL A 668 8.15 54.07 -31.59
N ASP A 669 8.36 52.75 -31.62
CA ASP A 669 7.56 51.83 -32.41
C ASP A 669 6.65 51.00 -31.50
N ILE A 670 5.39 50.88 -31.90
CA ILE A 670 4.44 49.94 -31.32
C ILE A 670 4.14 48.88 -32.36
N ASN A 671 4.65 47.66 -32.14
CA ASN A 671 4.41 46.52 -33.00
C ASN A 671 3.37 45.61 -32.34
N MET A 672 2.19 45.51 -32.96
CA MET A 672 1.08 44.68 -32.48
C MET A 672 1.14 43.23 -33.01
N GLY A 673 2.18 42.86 -33.78
CA GLY A 673 2.32 41.52 -34.36
C GLY A 673 2.49 40.38 -33.34
N GLY A 674 2.78 40.71 -32.07
CA GLY A 674 2.80 39.76 -30.96
C GLY A 674 1.56 39.79 -30.07
N LEU A 675 0.57 40.65 -30.37
CA LEU A 675 -0.64 40.81 -29.56
C LEU A 675 -1.83 40.10 -30.21
N SER A 676 -2.66 39.44 -29.40
CA SER A 676 -3.71 38.55 -29.87
C SER A 676 -5.06 39.28 -30.08
N TYR A 677 -5.07 40.37 -30.85
CA TYR A 677 -6.29 41.11 -31.19
C TYR A 677 -7.02 40.52 -32.40
N SER A 678 -8.35 40.61 -32.42
CA SER A 678 -9.15 40.35 -33.63
C SER A 678 -8.85 41.38 -34.73
N PRO A 679 -8.81 40.96 -36.01
CA PRO A 679 -8.74 41.89 -37.14
C PRO A 679 -9.96 42.84 -37.24
N ASP A 680 -11.06 42.53 -36.55
CA ASP A 680 -12.26 43.38 -36.55
C ASP A 680 -12.11 44.63 -35.68
N ILE A 681 -11.13 44.65 -34.77
CA ILE A 681 -10.87 45.81 -33.92
C ILE A 681 -10.08 46.84 -34.72
N GLN A 682 -10.73 47.95 -35.05
CA GLN A 682 -10.14 49.05 -35.80
C GLN A 682 -9.75 50.22 -34.90
N VAL A 683 -8.79 51.03 -35.32
CA VAL A 683 -8.39 52.26 -34.62
C VAL A 683 -9.15 53.46 -35.20
N GLU A 684 -10.08 54.04 -34.45
CA GLU A 684 -10.82 55.24 -34.88
C GLU A 684 -10.07 56.52 -34.62
N ALA A 685 -9.44 56.63 -33.45
CA ALA A 685 -8.73 57.82 -33.06
C ALA A 685 -7.53 57.50 -32.18
N LEU A 686 -6.58 58.43 -32.14
CA LEU A 686 -5.34 58.27 -31.40
C LEU A 686 -5.02 59.54 -30.63
N LYS A 687 -4.61 59.37 -29.38
CA LYS A 687 -4.10 60.44 -28.52
C LYS A 687 -2.73 60.05 -27.97
N VAL A 688 -1.81 61.01 -27.96
CA VAL A 688 -0.46 60.84 -27.38
C VAL A 688 -0.27 61.87 -26.28
N ILE A 689 0.19 61.40 -25.13
CA ILE A 689 0.53 62.23 -23.97
C ILE A 689 2.03 62.04 -23.71
N SER A 690 2.78 63.12 -23.72
CA SER A 690 4.23 63.12 -23.50
C SER A 690 4.56 63.75 -22.16
N SER A 691 5.39 63.07 -21.37
CA SER A 691 5.93 63.58 -20.09
C SER A 691 6.73 64.87 -20.25
N THR A 692 7.33 65.11 -21.42
CA THR A 692 8.09 66.32 -21.75
C THR A 692 7.30 67.30 -22.63
N GLY A 693 6.01 67.04 -22.86
CA GLY A 693 5.19 67.77 -23.82
C GLY A 693 5.66 67.62 -25.28
N GLY A 694 5.22 68.53 -26.15
CA GLY A 694 5.63 68.61 -27.55
C GLY A 694 4.76 67.80 -28.52
N SER A 695 4.89 68.12 -29.81
CA SER A 695 4.17 67.43 -30.89
C SER A 695 4.95 66.21 -31.39
N TRP A 696 4.21 65.19 -31.81
CA TRP A 696 4.73 63.93 -32.34
C TRP A 696 4.07 63.64 -33.68
N ARG A 697 4.80 63.06 -34.64
CA ARG A 697 4.19 62.56 -35.89
C ARG A 697 4.06 61.05 -35.86
N LEU A 698 2.89 60.55 -36.23
CA LEU A 698 2.68 59.15 -36.61
C LEU A 698 3.09 58.98 -38.07
N ARG A 699 3.96 58.01 -38.33
CA ARG A 699 4.36 57.56 -39.66
C ARG A 699 3.91 56.12 -39.87
N ARG A 700 3.17 55.89 -40.95
CA ARG A 700 2.71 54.56 -41.38
C ARG A 700 3.04 54.35 -42.86
N SER A 701 3.40 53.13 -43.23
CA SER A 701 3.77 52.80 -44.61
C SER A 701 2.63 53.12 -45.59
N GLY A 702 2.92 53.87 -46.64
CA GLY A 702 1.95 54.22 -47.69
C GLY A 702 0.84 55.19 -47.25
N LYS A 703 0.96 55.86 -46.10
CA LYS A 703 -0.02 56.82 -45.57
C LYS A 703 0.65 58.17 -45.25
N PRO A 704 -0.06 59.30 -45.37
CA PRO A 704 0.48 60.60 -45.00
C PRO A 704 0.81 60.65 -43.49
N ASP A 705 1.91 61.34 -43.14
CA ASP A 705 2.29 61.57 -41.74
C ASP A 705 1.16 62.35 -41.01
N MET A 706 0.81 61.93 -39.80
CA MET A 706 -0.22 62.59 -38.98
C MET A 706 0.43 63.26 -37.76
N VAL A 707 0.29 64.57 -37.61
CA VAL A 707 0.85 65.34 -36.48
C VAL A 707 -0.11 65.29 -35.29
N LEU A 708 0.39 64.84 -34.15
CA LEU A 708 -0.27 64.66 -32.88
C LEU A 708 0.27 65.72 -31.91
N THR A 709 -0.53 66.73 -31.59
CA THR A 709 -0.17 67.75 -30.60
C THR A 709 -0.47 67.25 -29.19
N SER A 710 0.44 67.48 -28.25
CA SER A 710 0.20 67.11 -26.86
C SER A 710 -0.95 67.96 -26.27
N ALA A 711 -2.09 67.30 -26.01
CA ALA A 711 -3.10 67.65 -25.00
C ALA A 711 -4.40 68.45 -25.34
N THR A 712 -5.18 68.13 -26.39
CA THR A 712 -6.59 68.64 -26.42
C THR A 712 -7.69 67.63 -26.77
N SER A 713 -7.51 66.67 -27.68
CA SER A 713 -8.50 65.60 -27.96
C SER A 713 -7.89 64.47 -28.81
N PRO A 714 -8.46 63.24 -28.81
CA PRO A 714 -8.08 62.19 -29.76
C PRO A 714 -8.25 62.65 -31.20
N LEU A 715 -7.25 62.37 -32.06
CA LEU A 715 -7.28 62.71 -33.48
C LEU A 715 -7.77 61.52 -34.32
N PRO A 716 -8.76 61.70 -35.22
CA PRO A 716 -9.27 60.61 -36.05
C PRO A 716 -8.22 60.02 -36.99
N VAL A 717 -8.23 58.70 -37.13
CA VAL A 717 -7.43 57.96 -38.11
C VAL A 717 -8.34 57.57 -39.27
N ALA A 718 -8.30 58.35 -40.35
CA ALA A 718 -9.30 58.29 -41.43
C ALA A 718 -9.44 56.90 -42.10
N ASP A 719 -8.36 56.13 -42.17
CA ASP A 719 -8.35 54.82 -42.83
C ASP A 719 -8.64 53.64 -41.89
N ARG A 720 -8.93 53.91 -40.60
CA ARG A 720 -9.36 52.94 -39.58
C ARG A 720 -8.64 51.58 -39.66
N PRO A 721 -7.30 51.56 -39.58
CA PRO A 721 -6.56 50.32 -39.72
C PRO A 721 -6.92 49.33 -38.60
N PRO A 722 -6.85 48.02 -38.86
CA PRO A 722 -6.98 47.03 -37.81
C PRO A 722 -5.85 47.19 -36.79
N LEU A 723 -6.15 46.98 -35.52
CA LEU A 723 -5.15 46.95 -34.47
C LEU A 723 -4.28 45.69 -34.58
N HIS A 724 -4.85 44.57 -35.03
CA HIS A 724 -4.17 43.30 -35.26
C HIS A 724 -3.02 43.43 -36.28
N ASN A 725 -1.87 42.85 -35.94
CA ASN A 725 -0.67 42.77 -36.79
C ASN A 725 -0.28 44.10 -37.47
N SER A 726 -0.45 45.19 -36.72
CA SER A 726 -0.16 46.55 -37.18
C SER A 726 1.12 47.10 -36.54
N SER A 727 1.79 48.03 -37.23
CA SER A 727 2.98 48.73 -36.73
C SER A 727 2.77 50.24 -36.76
N TRP A 728 3.06 50.89 -35.64
CA TRP A 728 2.83 52.32 -35.43
C TRP A 728 4.11 53.00 -35.02
N ARG A 729 4.67 53.86 -35.88
CA ARG A 729 5.92 54.60 -35.62
C ARG A 729 5.63 56.04 -35.26
N PHE A 730 6.16 56.47 -34.13
CA PHE A 730 6.04 57.83 -33.63
C PHE A 730 7.39 58.52 -33.58
N LEU A 731 7.47 59.75 -34.07
CA LEU A 731 8.70 60.57 -34.09
C LEU A 731 8.40 61.93 -33.44
N SER A 732 9.29 62.45 -32.61
CA SER A 732 9.16 63.80 -32.09
C SER A 732 9.25 64.83 -33.21
N GLU A 733 8.41 65.87 -33.20
CA GLU A 733 8.55 67.02 -34.11
C GLU A 733 9.83 67.81 -33.82
N ALA A 734 10.18 67.93 -32.53
CA ALA A 734 11.46 68.49 -32.11
C ALA A 734 12.62 67.63 -32.62
N THR A 735 13.63 68.33 -33.15
CA THR A 735 14.89 67.76 -33.61
C THR A 735 15.92 67.83 -32.51
N GLY A 736 16.78 66.82 -32.41
CA GLY A 736 17.72 66.65 -31.31
C GLY A 736 17.10 65.87 -30.17
N CYS A 737 17.83 64.89 -29.65
CA CYS A 737 17.45 64.11 -28.48
C CYS A 737 17.95 64.79 -27.20
N THR A 738 17.66 66.09 -27.05
CA THR A 738 18.17 66.92 -25.96
C THR A 738 17.15 66.97 -24.82
N GLY A 739 17.59 66.74 -23.58
CA GLY A 739 16.74 66.76 -22.39
C GLY A 739 16.40 65.35 -21.85
N PRO A 740 15.48 65.25 -20.87
CA PRO A 740 15.08 63.97 -20.30
C PRO A 740 14.37 63.09 -21.33
N VAL A 741 14.54 61.77 -21.22
CA VAL A 741 13.90 60.78 -22.11
C VAL A 741 12.38 60.89 -21.99
N PRO A 742 11.63 61.16 -23.08
CA PRO A 742 10.18 61.25 -23.01
C PRO A 742 9.53 59.88 -22.79
N THR A 743 8.78 59.72 -21.70
CA THR A 743 7.74 58.68 -21.57
C THR A 743 6.47 59.12 -22.30
N LEU A 744 5.92 58.25 -23.15
CA LEU A 744 4.72 58.48 -23.94
C LEU A 744 3.60 57.53 -23.54
N THR A 745 2.42 58.09 -23.28
CA THR A 745 1.16 57.35 -23.13
C THR A 745 0.35 57.49 -24.42
N PHE A 746 0.19 56.38 -25.13
CA PHE A 746 -0.64 56.27 -26.33
C PHE A 746 -2.01 55.75 -25.93
N GLN A 747 -3.08 56.43 -26.35
CA GLN A 747 -4.46 56.00 -26.17
C GLN A 747 -5.09 55.83 -27.55
N PHE A 748 -5.33 54.58 -27.93
CA PHE A 748 -6.03 54.21 -29.14
C PHE A 748 -7.52 54.08 -28.78
N THR A 749 -8.36 54.94 -29.35
CA THR A 749 -9.81 54.74 -29.36
C THR A 749 -10.13 53.74 -30.44
N VAL A 750 -10.74 52.62 -30.05
CA VAL A 750 -11.02 51.51 -30.96
C VAL A 750 -12.51 51.42 -31.29
N SER A 751 -12.80 50.86 -32.47
CA SER A 751 -14.15 50.50 -32.88
C SER A 751 -14.25 49.03 -33.24
N CYS A 752 -15.44 48.55 -32.98
CA CYS A 752 -16.11 47.46 -33.66
C CYS A 752 -17.19 48.10 -34.57
#